data_AF-A0A9W7CU76-F1
#
_entry.id   AF-A0A9W7CU76-F1
#
_cell.length_a   1.000
_cell.length_b   1.000
_cell.length_c   1.000
_cell.angle_alpha   90.00
_cell.angle_beta   90.00
_cell.angle_gamma   90.00
#
_symmetry.space_group_name_H-M   'P 1'
#
loop_
_entity.id
_entity.type
_entity.pdbx_description
1 polymer ?
#
loop_
_entity_poly.entity_id
_entity_poly.type
_entity_poly.pdbx_seq_one_letter_code
_entity_poly.pdbx_strand_id
1 'polypeptide(L)'
;MLAHELEGLKRLKIKPIKWGSSYRIKVRGWTGKMVYIGNPSHPKNQKLIAKHYKVSIGDLEKNLSPDYRDDPTYKPWIGMFGETHLYENIPPNEFYDKLENVLLTQNKAYKVNLALGYTMYDPVSDVEFYFYPNIANTNVYDKPFVVNSKADARNVISGIRMKELSDTLNYPKSGIKVNAITGFKIYIDYRDHALGDSDALVPEFIKKNIYIINFPRTNNKCVFYCIAYHLQEEKNQRKVVVQVKEAFKRYCIYKGLTFSLSLYKGFKPIDLLEFDHLEECFRLNINVYGFDIDTNVVECKRPTEGKYDNTLNILSHDNHAFYITNVDRVQSKYNCPKCTMVFENDERMRAHTKNKCDQINLESFPKEPTIYRPAENRIKKLLSKYSIKGVDHYLDHFIVFDFEAILKPVNQQRGANTSFDNEHVPVSVSVSNSLSNEIRCFVNEEPKPLVEDMIAYINKVSDDITNYHKDKFRAIYYSINKQLSTLEGAYPKVMDGVSNDNINKKRKENSELDRYLKIKDKITKDIETLDQILNQTPVVGFNTGSYDINLIKNELFSVIGTDNIKHIIKNEGYMAIASNSFKMLDIINYVPAGTSYAKYLNTYLGECKCEDKIRCTCELSKGVFPYEYITSFDVLNETKLPPKSAFYSKLRCTNITDDEYKRVQFVWEHYQMKTIKDLLIWYNNLDVGPFIKAIQKQRELFKRFDLDMFYDGVSLPGLSEKVMYKTQELIFPSKKPGKPFDFPEKRYLGYIKQDEEAKPK
;
A
#
# COMPACT_ATOMS: atom_id res chain seq x y z
N MET A 1 -27.38 14.09 28.64
CA MET A 1 -28.59 13.86 27.83
C MET A 1 -28.25 12.90 26.72
N LEU A 2 -29.11 11.92 26.51
CA LEU A 2 -29.10 11.00 25.38
C LEU A 2 -29.63 11.74 24.14
N ALA A 3 -29.31 11.25 22.94
CA ALA A 3 -29.69 11.91 21.68
C ALA A 3 -31.22 12.01 21.51
N HIS A 4 -31.96 10.93 21.79
CA HIS A 4 -33.42 10.91 21.74
C HIS A 4 -34.06 11.90 22.74
N GLU A 5 -33.44 12.13 23.90
CA GLU A 5 -33.93 13.14 24.86
C GLU A 5 -33.77 14.55 24.28
N LEU A 6 -32.65 14.82 23.60
CA LEU A 6 -32.40 16.10 22.96
C LEU A 6 -33.41 16.37 21.84
N GLU A 7 -33.70 15.36 21.03
CA GLU A 7 -34.67 15.41 19.93
C GLU A 7 -36.10 15.57 20.46
N GLY A 8 -36.47 14.83 21.51
CA GLY A 8 -37.74 14.99 22.23
C GLY A 8 -37.96 16.41 22.76
N LEU A 9 -36.92 17.03 23.31
CA LEU A 9 -36.98 18.43 23.78
C LEU A 9 -37.10 19.41 22.62
N LYS A 10 -36.40 19.18 21.50
CA LYS A 10 -36.54 19.99 20.27
C LYS A 10 -37.98 19.94 19.75
N ARG A 11 -38.62 18.76 19.71
CA ARG A 11 -40.04 18.59 19.32
C ARG A 11 -40.99 19.42 20.19
N LEU A 12 -40.70 19.49 21.49
CA LEU A 12 -41.45 20.30 22.45
C LEU A 12 -41.07 21.78 22.46
N LYS A 13 -40.21 22.24 21.52
CA LYS A 13 -39.68 23.61 21.43
C LYS A 13 -38.90 24.06 22.68
N ILE A 14 -38.36 23.10 23.44
CA ILE A 14 -37.51 23.35 24.60
C ILE A 14 -36.06 23.39 24.14
N LYS A 15 -35.37 24.52 24.27
CA LYS A 15 -33.98 24.68 23.83
C LYS A 15 -32.99 24.26 24.92
N PRO A 16 -32.26 23.14 24.77
CA PRO A 16 -31.17 22.79 25.67
C PRO A 16 -29.92 23.65 25.41
N ILE A 17 -29.12 23.88 26.44
CA ILE A 17 -27.87 24.65 26.42
C ILE A 17 -26.69 23.68 26.44
N LYS A 18 -25.74 23.87 25.52
CA LYS A 18 -24.51 23.07 25.46
C LYS A 18 -23.61 23.43 26.64
N TRP A 19 -23.16 22.41 27.37
CA TRP A 19 -22.32 22.54 28.58
C TRP A 19 -21.20 21.49 28.53
N GLY A 20 -20.03 21.90 28.02
CA GLY A 20 -18.93 20.97 27.72
C GLY A 20 -19.32 19.96 26.64
N SER A 21 -19.10 18.67 26.91
CA SER A 21 -19.50 17.54 26.05
C SER A 21 -20.96 17.10 26.22
N SER A 22 -21.76 17.81 27.04
CA SER A 22 -23.15 17.44 27.36
C SER A 22 -24.13 18.60 27.11
N TYR A 23 -25.42 18.31 27.17
CA TYR A 23 -26.49 19.31 27.12
C TYR A 23 -27.23 19.40 28.46
N ARG A 24 -27.66 20.61 28.83
CA ARG A 24 -28.46 20.89 30.03
C ARG A 24 -29.64 21.80 29.73
N ILE A 25 -30.75 21.63 30.44
CA ILE A 25 -31.92 22.50 30.33
C ILE A 25 -32.01 23.37 31.57
N LYS A 26 -32.24 24.66 31.37
CA LYS A 26 -32.47 25.61 32.45
C LYS A 26 -33.94 25.49 32.90
N VAL A 27 -34.18 25.20 34.18
CA VAL A 27 -35.53 25.19 34.76
C VAL A 27 -35.55 25.91 36.11
N ARG A 28 -36.73 26.28 36.59
CA ARG A 28 -36.90 26.79 37.96
C ARG A 28 -37.07 25.60 38.92
N GLY A 29 -36.13 25.46 39.86
CA GLY A 29 -36.16 24.42 40.87
C GLY A 29 -37.24 24.64 41.93
N TRP A 30 -37.44 23.63 42.78
CA TRP A 30 -38.36 23.63 43.92
C TRP A 30 -38.18 24.81 44.90
N THR A 31 -36.94 25.31 45.06
CA THR A 31 -36.60 26.48 45.90
C THR A 31 -36.81 27.83 45.20
N GLY A 32 -37.35 27.85 43.97
CA GLY A 32 -37.56 29.07 43.17
C GLY A 32 -36.32 29.57 42.41
N LYS A 33 -35.12 29.02 42.68
CA LYS A 33 -33.89 29.36 41.95
C LYS A 33 -33.80 28.64 40.60
N MET A 34 -33.08 29.22 39.65
CA MET A 34 -32.80 28.57 38.36
C MET A 34 -31.74 27.47 38.54
N VAL A 35 -32.02 26.28 38.01
CA VAL A 35 -31.15 25.09 38.05
C VAL A 35 -30.99 24.49 36.66
N TYR A 36 -29.88 23.80 36.43
CA TYR A 36 -29.56 23.18 35.15
C TYR A 36 -29.67 21.66 35.27
N ILE A 37 -30.58 21.06 34.48
CA ILE A 37 -30.85 19.61 34.49
C ILE A 37 -30.10 18.94 33.35
N GLY A 38 -29.37 17.86 33.64
CA GLY A 38 -28.63 17.05 32.66
C GLY A 38 -29.28 15.72 32.24
N ASN A 39 -30.30 15.25 32.98
CA ASN A 39 -31.05 14.01 32.74
C ASN A 39 -32.57 14.31 32.76
N PRO A 40 -33.17 14.71 31.63
CA PRO A 40 -34.56 15.09 31.53
C PRO A 40 -35.53 13.91 31.69
N SER A 41 -35.12 12.67 31.43
CA SER A 41 -35.99 11.48 31.58
C SER A 41 -36.22 11.06 33.02
N HIS A 42 -35.47 11.60 33.99
CA HIS A 42 -35.69 11.27 35.39
C HIS A 42 -37.04 11.86 35.88
N PRO A 43 -37.93 11.09 36.54
CA PRO A 43 -39.30 11.53 36.86
C PRO A 43 -39.39 12.85 37.67
N LYS A 44 -38.46 13.04 38.62
CA LYS A 44 -38.36 14.31 39.39
C LYS A 44 -38.02 15.53 38.51
N ASN A 45 -37.22 15.32 37.46
CA ASN A 45 -36.80 16.37 36.53
C ASN A 45 -37.90 16.68 35.52
N GLN A 46 -38.64 15.66 35.06
CA GLN A 46 -39.79 15.84 34.17
C GLN A 46 -40.85 16.77 34.79
N LYS A 47 -41.16 16.61 36.08
CA LYS A 47 -42.08 17.52 36.80
C LYS A 47 -41.62 18.98 36.79
N LEU A 48 -40.31 19.22 36.93
CA LEU A 48 -39.74 20.57 36.92
C LEU A 48 -39.74 21.17 35.49
N ILE A 49 -39.43 20.34 34.48
CA ILE A 49 -39.43 20.74 33.07
C ILE A 49 -40.86 21.07 32.62
N ALA A 50 -41.82 20.16 32.88
CA ALA A 50 -43.23 20.33 32.58
C ALA A 50 -43.79 21.63 33.19
N LYS A 51 -43.50 21.89 34.46
CA LYS A 51 -43.92 23.12 35.16
C LYS A 51 -43.27 24.39 34.59
N HIS A 52 -41.98 24.33 34.24
CA HIS A 52 -41.25 25.52 33.77
C HIS A 52 -41.62 25.91 32.34
N TYR A 53 -41.71 24.92 31.44
CA TYR A 53 -41.99 25.12 30.02
C TYR A 53 -43.47 25.01 29.66
N LYS A 54 -44.35 24.79 30.65
CA LYS A 54 -45.81 24.65 30.48
C LYS A 54 -46.18 23.54 29.49
N VAL A 55 -45.51 22.39 29.60
CA VAL A 55 -45.79 21.18 28.81
C VAL A 55 -46.41 20.13 29.73
N SER A 56 -47.34 19.31 29.24
CA SER A 56 -47.91 18.23 30.06
C SER A 56 -46.84 17.16 30.37
N ILE A 57 -46.95 16.50 31.51
CA ILE A 57 -46.01 15.41 31.87
C ILE A 57 -46.15 14.25 30.87
N GLY A 58 -47.37 13.94 30.43
CA GLY A 58 -47.62 12.90 29.43
C GLY A 58 -46.97 13.21 28.08
N ASP A 59 -47.05 14.45 27.59
CA ASP A 59 -46.38 14.84 26.34
C ASP A 59 -44.85 14.81 26.48
N LEU A 60 -44.33 15.18 27.65
CA LEU A 60 -42.91 15.14 27.95
C LEU A 60 -42.39 13.71 28.01
N GLU A 61 -43.09 12.79 28.68
CA GLU A 61 -42.78 11.36 28.70
C GLU A 61 -42.88 10.73 27.30
N LYS A 62 -43.93 11.08 26.55
CA LYS A 62 -44.15 10.59 25.19
C LYS A 62 -43.01 11.00 24.27
N ASN A 63 -42.62 12.28 24.26
CA ASN A 63 -41.59 12.80 23.35
C ASN A 63 -40.15 12.46 23.78
N LEU A 64 -39.90 12.27 25.08
CA LEU A 64 -38.60 11.81 25.60
C LEU A 64 -38.42 10.30 25.52
N SER A 65 -39.46 9.54 25.15
CA SER A 65 -39.36 8.10 24.99
C SER A 65 -38.42 7.74 23.83
N PRO A 66 -37.51 6.77 24.01
CA PRO A 66 -36.70 6.21 22.92
C PRO A 66 -37.56 5.63 21.78
N ASP A 67 -38.80 5.22 22.09
CA ASP A 67 -39.73 4.55 21.19
C ASP A 67 -40.68 5.51 20.44
N TYR A 68 -40.52 6.83 20.59
CA TYR A 68 -41.39 7.82 19.94
C TYR A 68 -41.08 7.99 18.44
N ARG A 69 -42.02 7.61 17.57
CA ARG A 69 -41.81 7.46 16.10
C ARG A 69 -42.65 8.41 15.21
N ASP A 70 -43.39 9.37 15.76
CA ASP A 70 -44.16 10.36 14.96
C ASP A 70 -43.23 11.45 14.38
N ASP A 71 -42.27 11.06 13.56
CA ASP A 71 -41.54 11.98 12.67
C ASP A 71 -42.05 11.72 11.23
N PRO A 72 -42.76 12.67 10.61
CA PRO A 72 -43.31 12.47 9.26
C PRO A 72 -42.23 12.24 8.18
N THR A 73 -40.98 12.56 8.50
CA THR A 73 -39.82 12.32 7.62
C THR A 73 -39.20 10.93 7.79
N TYR A 74 -39.59 10.18 8.81
CA TYR A 74 -38.96 8.93 9.22
C TYR A 74 -39.83 7.70 8.90
N LYS A 75 -39.27 6.75 8.15
CA LYS A 75 -39.92 5.49 7.76
C LYS A 75 -39.05 4.30 8.18
N PRO A 76 -39.29 3.69 9.35
CA PRO A 76 -38.58 2.49 9.76
C PRO A 76 -39.22 1.23 9.19
N TRP A 77 -38.39 0.23 8.90
CA TRP A 77 -38.79 -1.16 8.70
C TRP A 77 -37.95 -2.04 9.61
N ILE A 78 -38.59 -2.87 10.44
CA ILE A 78 -37.91 -3.72 11.40
C ILE A 78 -38.26 -5.17 11.07
N GLY A 79 -37.24 -5.95 10.72
CA GLY A 79 -37.32 -7.37 10.45
C GLY A 79 -36.64 -8.21 11.54
N MET A 80 -36.74 -9.53 11.39
CA MET A 80 -36.13 -10.47 12.34
C MET A 80 -34.59 -10.48 12.26
N PHE A 81 -34.04 -10.27 11.06
CA PHE A 81 -32.61 -10.36 10.76
C PHE A 81 -31.92 -9.00 10.56
N GLY A 82 -32.68 -7.91 10.61
CA GLY A 82 -32.16 -6.57 10.36
C GLY A 82 -33.27 -5.53 10.30
N GLU A 83 -32.90 -4.28 10.16
CA GLU A 83 -33.79 -3.14 10.06
C GLU A 83 -33.29 -2.10 9.07
N THR A 84 -34.21 -1.29 8.54
CA THR A 84 -33.87 -0.15 7.68
C THR A 84 -34.54 1.11 8.18
N HIS A 85 -33.82 2.22 8.10
CA HIS A 85 -34.24 3.51 8.61
C HIS A 85 -34.11 4.54 7.51
N LEU A 86 -35.23 4.99 6.95
CA LEU A 86 -35.27 6.02 5.92
C LEU A 86 -35.68 7.35 6.54
N TYR A 87 -34.89 8.39 6.29
CA TYR A 87 -35.20 9.78 6.60
C TYR A 87 -35.25 10.60 5.31
N GLU A 88 -36.35 11.29 5.05
CA GLU A 88 -36.58 12.09 3.84
C GLU A 88 -36.91 13.55 4.17
N ASN A 89 -36.42 14.50 3.39
CA ASN A 89 -36.62 15.95 3.60
C ASN A 89 -36.09 16.46 4.95
N ILE A 90 -34.92 15.96 5.37
CA ILE A 90 -34.28 16.42 6.60
C ILE A 90 -33.45 17.69 6.37
N PRO A 91 -33.39 18.60 7.34
CA PRO A 91 -32.45 19.71 7.33
C PRO A 91 -30.98 19.21 7.39
N PRO A 92 -30.02 19.84 6.70
CA PRO A 92 -28.62 19.41 6.69
C PRO A 92 -27.97 19.32 8.08
N ASN A 93 -28.39 20.17 9.02
CA ASN A 93 -27.88 20.19 10.39
C ASN A 93 -28.43 19.05 11.28
N GLU A 94 -29.43 18.30 10.83
CA GLU A 94 -30.02 17.18 11.57
C GLU A 94 -29.49 15.81 11.13
N PHE A 95 -28.79 15.74 10.02
CA PHE A 95 -28.25 14.50 9.44
C PHE A 95 -27.46 13.67 10.47
N TYR A 96 -26.44 14.27 11.08
CA TYR A 96 -25.59 13.55 12.03
C TYR A 96 -26.31 13.21 13.34
N ASP A 97 -27.21 14.08 13.82
CA ASP A 97 -27.98 13.85 15.03
C ASP A 97 -28.89 12.60 14.86
N LYS A 98 -29.59 12.51 13.72
CA LYS A 98 -30.49 11.38 13.41
C LYS A 98 -29.73 10.09 13.12
N LEU A 99 -28.59 10.18 12.43
CA LEU A 99 -27.70 9.04 12.20
C LEU A 99 -27.15 8.48 13.51
N GLU A 100 -26.66 9.36 14.40
CA GLU A 100 -26.14 8.98 15.70
C GLU A 100 -27.22 8.32 16.58
N ASN A 101 -28.45 8.83 16.53
CA ASN A 101 -29.58 8.25 17.26
C ASN A 101 -29.80 6.78 16.84
N VAL A 102 -29.90 6.47 15.54
CA VAL A 102 -30.15 5.10 15.06
C VAL A 102 -28.99 4.15 15.40
N LEU A 103 -27.74 4.58 15.21
CA LEU A 103 -26.58 3.70 15.42
C LEU A 103 -26.33 3.42 16.92
N LEU A 104 -26.55 4.40 17.80
CA LEU A 104 -26.25 4.24 19.22
C LEU A 104 -27.39 3.60 20.04
N THR A 105 -28.60 3.48 19.49
CA THR A 105 -29.74 2.82 20.15
C THR A 105 -29.79 1.31 19.93
N GLN A 106 -28.90 0.76 19.10
CA GLN A 106 -28.86 -0.67 18.81
C GLN A 106 -28.50 -1.53 20.03
N ASN A 107 -29.09 -2.72 20.09
CA ASN A 107 -28.91 -3.67 21.20
C ASN A 107 -28.26 -5.00 20.80
N LYS A 108 -27.99 -5.21 19.51
CA LYS A 108 -27.29 -6.38 18.95
C LYS A 108 -26.19 -5.94 18.01
N ALA A 109 -25.04 -6.61 18.01
CA ALA A 109 -23.97 -6.36 17.05
C ALA A 109 -24.50 -6.48 15.62
N TYR A 110 -24.06 -5.58 14.75
CA TYR A 110 -24.68 -5.41 13.44
C TYR A 110 -23.66 -5.03 12.36
N LYS A 111 -24.04 -5.23 11.11
CA LYS A 111 -23.40 -4.60 9.96
C LYS A 111 -24.26 -3.43 9.52
N VAL A 112 -23.62 -2.32 9.16
CA VAL A 112 -24.32 -1.13 8.69
C VAL A 112 -23.84 -0.69 7.33
N ASN A 113 -24.79 -0.32 6.47
CA ASN A 113 -24.51 0.47 5.28
C ASN A 113 -25.43 1.70 5.24
N LEU A 114 -25.00 2.74 4.53
CA LEU A 114 -25.65 4.03 4.47
C LEU A 114 -25.76 4.49 3.01
N ALA A 115 -26.96 4.90 2.61
CA ALA A 115 -27.21 5.55 1.33
C ALA A 115 -27.68 6.99 1.54
N LEU A 116 -27.19 7.93 0.74
CA LEU A 116 -27.55 9.35 0.83
C LEU A 116 -28.64 9.71 -0.18
N GLY A 117 -29.54 10.59 0.25
CA GLY A 117 -30.49 11.30 -0.62
C GLY A 117 -30.05 12.76 -0.72
N TYR A 118 -29.94 13.27 -1.94
CA TYR A 118 -29.41 14.62 -2.16
C TYR A 118 -30.02 15.28 -3.40
N THR A 119 -30.01 16.60 -3.40
CA THR A 119 -30.40 17.43 -4.53
C THR A 119 -29.17 18.04 -5.19
N MET A 120 -29.19 18.12 -6.51
CA MET A 120 -28.16 18.78 -7.32
C MET A 120 -28.82 19.78 -8.25
N TYR A 121 -28.09 20.79 -8.69
CA TYR A 121 -28.56 21.74 -9.69
C TYR A 121 -27.53 21.91 -10.80
N ASP A 122 -28.01 22.10 -12.02
CA ASP A 122 -27.20 22.45 -13.18
C ASP A 122 -27.24 23.97 -13.38
N PRO A 123 -26.12 24.70 -13.17
CA PRO A 123 -26.08 26.15 -13.35
C PRO A 123 -26.37 26.62 -14.78
N VAL A 124 -26.21 25.73 -15.78
CA VAL A 124 -26.36 26.08 -17.20
C VAL A 124 -27.81 25.94 -17.66
N SER A 125 -28.50 24.89 -17.20
CA SER A 125 -29.89 24.60 -17.60
C SER A 125 -30.94 25.03 -16.58
N ASP A 126 -30.51 25.46 -15.38
CA ASP A 126 -31.39 25.83 -14.26
C ASP A 126 -32.34 24.69 -13.84
N VAL A 127 -31.87 23.44 -13.96
CA VAL A 127 -32.64 22.23 -13.61
C VAL A 127 -32.11 21.64 -12.30
N GLU A 128 -33.02 21.29 -11.40
CA GLU A 128 -32.72 20.53 -10.18
C GLU A 128 -32.99 19.03 -10.36
N PHE A 129 -32.11 18.21 -9.78
CA PHE A 129 -32.17 16.76 -9.79
C PHE A 129 -32.27 16.26 -8.35
N TYR A 130 -33.15 15.29 -8.09
CA TYR A 130 -33.23 14.60 -6.80
C TYR A 130 -32.76 13.15 -6.94
N PHE A 131 -31.80 12.77 -6.10
CA PHE A 131 -31.32 11.41 -5.98
C PHE A 131 -31.90 10.77 -4.73
N TYR A 132 -32.69 9.72 -4.93
CA TYR A 132 -33.29 8.95 -3.83
C TYR A 132 -32.24 8.05 -3.15
N PRO A 133 -32.23 7.95 -1.80
CA PRO A 133 -31.27 7.12 -1.08
C PRO A 133 -31.45 5.62 -1.39
N ASN A 134 -30.54 5.09 -2.20
CA ASN A 134 -30.51 3.69 -2.60
C ASN A 134 -29.08 3.16 -2.59
N ILE A 135 -28.86 2.04 -1.89
CA ILE A 135 -27.55 1.41 -1.73
C ILE A 135 -26.85 1.05 -3.05
N ALA A 136 -27.60 0.87 -4.14
CA ALA A 136 -27.03 0.57 -5.46
C ALA A 136 -26.33 1.78 -6.09
N ASN A 137 -26.79 2.99 -5.79
CA ASN A 137 -26.44 4.19 -6.56
C ASN A 137 -25.98 5.37 -5.68
N THR A 138 -26.20 5.34 -4.36
CA THR A 138 -25.86 6.46 -3.47
C THR A 138 -25.25 5.99 -2.15
N ASN A 139 -24.60 4.82 -2.16
CA ASN A 139 -23.93 4.27 -0.97
C ASN A 139 -22.70 5.09 -0.57
N VAL A 140 -22.51 5.29 0.73
CA VAL A 140 -21.34 5.98 1.30
C VAL A 140 -20.13 5.05 1.43
N TYR A 141 -20.40 3.75 1.55
CA TYR A 141 -19.38 2.71 1.69
C TYR A 141 -19.62 1.59 0.68
N ASP A 142 -18.55 1.14 0.02
CA ASP A 142 -18.59 0.00 -0.91
C ASP A 142 -18.90 -1.32 -0.20
N LYS A 143 -18.52 -1.43 1.08
CA LYS A 143 -18.76 -2.60 1.93
C LYS A 143 -19.41 -2.19 3.26
N PRO A 144 -20.34 -2.99 3.80
CA PRO A 144 -20.94 -2.72 5.10
C PRO A 144 -19.90 -2.68 6.23
N PHE A 145 -20.03 -1.71 7.13
CA PHE A 145 -19.17 -1.56 8.30
C PHE A 145 -19.66 -2.47 9.43
N VAL A 146 -18.73 -3.15 10.12
CA VAL A 146 -19.07 -4.05 11.25
C VAL A 146 -19.05 -3.24 12.55
N VAL A 147 -20.13 -3.30 13.32
CA VAL A 147 -20.27 -2.62 14.61
C VAL A 147 -20.44 -3.66 15.72
N ASN A 148 -19.41 -3.79 16.57
CA ASN A 148 -19.41 -4.71 17.72
C ASN A 148 -19.37 -3.98 19.07
N SER A 149 -19.21 -2.65 19.06
CA SER A 149 -19.18 -1.78 20.25
C SER A 149 -19.79 -0.40 19.96
N LYS A 150 -20.12 0.38 21.01
CA LYS A 150 -20.51 1.79 20.82
C LYS A 150 -19.38 2.64 20.25
N ALA A 151 -18.12 2.26 20.44
CA ALA A 151 -16.97 2.92 19.83
C ALA A 151 -17.00 2.76 18.30
N ASP A 152 -17.27 1.56 17.81
CA ASP A 152 -17.37 1.28 16.37
C ASP A 152 -18.48 2.11 15.71
N ALA A 153 -19.64 2.24 16.38
CA ALA A 153 -20.72 3.10 15.91
C ALA A 153 -20.28 4.58 15.78
N ARG A 154 -19.47 5.08 16.72
CA ARG A 154 -18.87 6.43 16.61
C ARG A 154 -17.84 6.52 15.50
N ASN A 155 -17.10 5.44 15.23
CA ASN A 155 -16.13 5.37 14.13
C ASN A 155 -16.81 5.43 12.76
N VAL A 156 -18.01 4.84 12.61
CA VAL A 156 -18.84 5.03 11.41
C VAL A 156 -19.15 6.51 11.21
N ILE A 157 -19.58 7.20 12.27
CA ILE A 157 -19.95 8.62 12.22
C ILE A 157 -18.72 9.50 11.92
N SER A 158 -17.59 9.26 12.59
CA SER A 158 -16.36 10.01 12.35
C SER A 158 -15.82 9.78 10.94
N GLY A 159 -15.89 8.55 10.43
CA GLY A 159 -15.52 8.22 9.05
C GLY A 159 -16.34 9.02 8.04
N ILE A 160 -17.65 9.20 8.27
CA ILE A 160 -18.50 10.03 7.41
C ILE A 160 -18.14 11.52 7.54
N ARG A 161 -17.77 12.00 8.73
CA ARG A 161 -17.34 13.39 8.95
C ARG A 161 -15.99 13.73 8.32
N MET A 162 -15.09 12.75 8.24
CA MET A 162 -13.77 12.93 7.63
C MET A 162 -13.80 12.86 6.10
N LYS A 163 -14.83 12.22 5.52
CA LYS A 163 -15.04 12.22 4.08
C LYS A 163 -15.64 13.54 3.63
N GLU A 164 -15.14 14.08 2.52
CA GLU A 164 -15.87 15.13 1.81
C GLU A 164 -17.07 14.46 1.13
N LEU A 165 -18.27 14.64 1.70
CA LEU A 165 -19.47 13.92 1.24
C LEU A 165 -19.76 14.20 -0.24
N SER A 166 -19.38 15.37 -0.77
CA SER A 166 -19.46 15.72 -2.19
C SER A 166 -18.72 14.76 -3.11
N ASP A 167 -17.60 14.19 -2.67
CA ASP A 167 -16.76 13.30 -3.46
C ASP A 167 -17.33 11.88 -3.55
N THR A 168 -18.27 11.57 -2.65
CA THR A 168 -18.98 10.28 -2.63
C THR A 168 -20.28 10.30 -3.44
N LEU A 169 -20.66 11.46 -3.99
CA LEU A 169 -21.90 11.59 -4.76
C LEU A 169 -21.67 11.25 -6.22
N ASN A 170 -22.66 10.60 -6.83
CA ASN A 170 -22.65 10.35 -8.26
C ASN A 170 -23.18 11.57 -9.01
N TYR A 171 -22.33 12.13 -9.88
CA TYR A 171 -22.66 13.29 -10.73
C TYR A 171 -23.04 12.81 -12.14
N PRO A 172 -24.18 13.26 -12.71
CA PRO A 172 -24.57 12.91 -14.07
C PRO A 172 -23.62 13.42 -15.15
N LYS A 173 -23.02 14.61 -14.95
CA LYS A 173 -22.09 15.27 -15.89
C LYS A 173 -21.23 16.30 -15.16
N SER A 174 -20.14 16.72 -15.81
CA SER A 174 -19.29 17.82 -15.33
C SER A 174 -20.04 19.16 -15.29
N GLY A 175 -19.84 19.95 -14.23
CA GLY A 175 -20.46 21.26 -14.04
C GLY A 175 -21.72 21.30 -13.17
N ILE A 176 -22.31 20.14 -12.85
CA ILE A 176 -23.42 20.04 -11.89
C ILE A 176 -22.90 20.29 -10.47
N LYS A 177 -23.64 21.07 -9.68
CA LYS A 177 -23.31 21.40 -8.29
C LYS A 177 -24.28 20.75 -7.32
N VAL A 178 -23.76 20.32 -6.16
CA VAL A 178 -24.57 19.81 -5.07
C VAL A 178 -25.32 20.97 -4.42
N ASN A 179 -26.63 20.82 -4.22
CA ASN A 179 -27.45 21.78 -3.50
C ASN A 179 -27.48 21.42 -2.01
N ALA A 180 -28.05 20.27 -1.65
CA ALA A 180 -28.12 19.80 -0.26
C ALA A 180 -28.28 18.28 -0.14
N ILE A 181 -27.83 17.73 0.98
CA ILE A 181 -28.23 16.38 1.43
C ILE A 181 -29.61 16.53 2.07
N THR A 182 -30.61 15.90 1.46
CA THR A 182 -32.02 16.04 1.83
C THR A 182 -32.58 14.79 2.49
N GLY A 183 -31.84 13.68 2.53
CA GLY A 183 -32.27 12.45 3.18
C GLY A 183 -31.16 11.42 3.29
N PHE A 184 -31.45 10.31 3.96
CA PHE A 184 -30.58 9.14 3.98
C PHE A 184 -31.34 7.87 4.36
N LYS A 185 -30.77 6.72 4.00
CA LYS A 185 -31.28 5.42 4.38
C LYS A 185 -30.18 4.57 5.00
N ILE A 186 -30.42 4.10 6.22
CA ILE A 186 -29.54 3.18 6.94
C ILE A 186 -30.07 1.77 6.74
N TYR A 187 -29.15 0.84 6.46
CA TYR A 187 -29.39 -0.59 6.39
C TYR A 187 -28.61 -1.26 7.51
N ILE A 188 -29.29 -1.96 8.41
CA ILE A 188 -28.72 -2.64 9.56
C ILE A 188 -29.03 -4.12 9.44
N ASP A 189 -28.00 -4.95 9.36
CA ASP A 189 -28.12 -6.40 9.39
C ASP A 189 -27.60 -6.90 10.74
N TYR A 190 -28.46 -7.55 11.52
CA TYR A 190 -28.06 -8.09 12.82
C TYR A 190 -27.12 -9.27 12.63
N ARG A 191 -26.11 -9.36 13.51
CA ARG A 191 -25.16 -10.46 13.56
C ARG A 191 -25.50 -11.34 14.74
N ASP A 192 -25.48 -12.65 14.52
CA ASP A 192 -25.57 -13.60 15.62
C ASP A 192 -24.17 -13.80 16.21
N HIS A 193 -23.80 -12.94 17.17
CA HIS A 193 -22.52 -12.96 17.90
C HIS A 193 -22.75 -12.95 19.42
N ALA A 194 -23.88 -13.51 19.85
CA ALA A 194 -24.19 -13.61 21.27
C ALA A 194 -23.40 -14.75 21.91
N LEU A 195 -22.64 -14.44 22.95
CA LEU A 195 -21.83 -15.42 23.67
C LEU A 195 -22.65 -16.08 24.77
N GLY A 196 -22.96 -17.36 24.55
CA GLY A 196 -23.70 -18.20 25.45
C GLY A 196 -23.82 -19.60 24.88
N ASP A 197 -23.24 -20.55 25.63
CA ASP A 197 -23.14 -22.00 25.41
C ASP A 197 -24.09 -22.62 24.37
N SER A 198 -23.50 -23.26 23.36
CA SER A 198 -24.16 -24.27 22.53
C SER A 198 -23.10 -25.26 22.05
N ASP A 199 -22.95 -26.42 22.70
CA ASP A 199 -22.24 -27.64 22.23
C ASP A 199 -21.10 -27.44 21.20
N ALA A 200 -20.26 -26.43 21.39
CA ALA A 200 -19.38 -25.93 20.35
C ALA A 200 -18.29 -26.96 20.07
N LEU A 201 -18.09 -27.32 18.81
CA LEU A 201 -17.05 -28.24 18.41
C LEU A 201 -15.69 -27.55 18.54
N VAL A 202 -15.10 -27.63 19.73
CA VAL A 202 -13.82 -26.97 20.02
C VAL A 202 -12.74 -27.49 19.05
N PRO A 203 -12.19 -26.61 18.17
CA PRO A 203 -11.16 -26.99 17.20
C PRO A 203 -9.90 -27.50 17.89
N GLU A 204 -9.11 -28.30 17.17
CA GLU A 204 -7.89 -28.89 17.72
C GLU A 204 -6.86 -27.83 18.15
N PHE A 205 -6.81 -26.69 17.44
CA PHE A 205 -6.00 -25.52 17.83
C PHE A 205 -6.33 -25.03 19.23
N ILE A 206 -7.62 -24.82 19.53
CA ILE A 206 -8.06 -24.36 20.86
C ILE A 206 -7.78 -25.43 21.92
N LYS A 207 -7.98 -26.72 21.60
CA LYS A 207 -7.71 -27.83 22.54
C LYS A 207 -6.24 -27.98 22.92
N LYS A 208 -5.32 -27.77 21.96
CA LYS A 208 -3.87 -27.92 22.18
C LYS A 208 -3.23 -26.68 22.81
N ASN A 209 -3.89 -25.53 22.77
CA ASN A 209 -3.31 -24.28 23.24
C ASN A 209 -3.50 -24.08 24.75
N ILE A 210 -2.40 -24.23 25.51
CA ILE A 210 -2.39 -24.08 26.97
C ILE A 210 -2.76 -22.68 27.46
N TYR A 211 -2.73 -21.67 26.59
CA TYR A 211 -3.06 -20.28 26.92
C TYR A 211 -4.56 -19.97 26.77
N ILE A 212 -5.35 -20.96 26.34
CA ILE A 212 -6.80 -20.85 26.23
C ILE A 212 -7.45 -21.78 27.25
N ILE A 213 -8.28 -21.22 28.12
CA ILE A 213 -9.03 -21.96 29.12
C ILE A 213 -10.49 -22.09 28.66
N ASN A 214 -10.95 -23.33 28.52
CA ASN A 214 -12.34 -23.64 28.26
C ASN A 214 -13.08 -23.97 29.56
N PHE A 215 -14.23 -23.34 29.78
CA PHE A 215 -15.18 -23.74 30.82
C PHE A 215 -16.33 -24.51 30.16
N PRO A 216 -16.45 -25.83 30.38
CA PRO A 216 -17.53 -26.62 29.81
C PRO A 216 -18.86 -26.43 30.57
N ARG A 217 -19.99 -26.58 29.87
CA ARG A 217 -21.36 -26.63 30.46
C ARG A 217 -21.71 -25.41 31.31
N THR A 218 -21.57 -24.23 30.71
CA THR A 218 -21.78 -22.94 31.37
C THR A 218 -23.25 -22.51 31.37
N ASN A 219 -24.12 -23.14 30.56
CA ASN A 219 -25.54 -22.79 30.44
C ASN A 219 -25.72 -21.29 30.13
N ASN A 220 -25.16 -20.81 29.01
CA ASN A 220 -25.14 -19.41 28.56
C ASN A 220 -24.34 -18.42 29.44
N LYS A 221 -23.49 -18.92 30.36
CA LYS A 221 -22.75 -18.06 31.30
C LYS A 221 -21.25 -18.01 31.04
N CYS A 222 -20.79 -18.49 29.89
CA CYS A 222 -19.36 -18.57 29.54
C CYS A 222 -18.61 -17.24 29.74
N VAL A 223 -19.25 -16.10 29.43
CA VAL A 223 -18.69 -14.77 29.70
C VAL A 223 -18.51 -14.51 31.21
N PHE A 224 -19.50 -14.84 32.04
CA PHE A 224 -19.38 -14.72 33.49
C PHE A 224 -18.34 -15.67 34.09
N TYR A 225 -18.14 -16.85 33.50
CA TYR A 225 -17.05 -17.75 33.88
C TYR A 225 -15.68 -17.09 33.61
N CYS A 226 -15.51 -16.47 32.43
CA CYS A 226 -14.30 -15.73 32.10
C CYS A 226 -14.07 -14.56 33.08
N ILE A 227 -15.11 -13.76 33.38
CA ILE A 227 -15.04 -12.64 34.32
C ILE A 227 -14.72 -13.13 35.74
N ALA A 228 -15.45 -14.13 36.24
CA ALA A 228 -15.25 -14.66 37.59
C ALA A 228 -13.83 -15.22 37.75
N TYR A 229 -13.35 -16.00 36.78
CA TYR A 229 -11.99 -16.53 36.79
C TYR A 229 -10.93 -15.42 36.70
N HIS A 230 -11.19 -14.36 35.94
CA HIS A 230 -10.29 -13.22 35.84
C HIS A 230 -10.16 -12.46 37.15
N LEU A 231 -11.26 -12.31 37.90
CA LEU A 231 -11.31 -11.58 39.16
C LEU A 231 -10.86 -12.41 40.38
N GLN A 232 -10.59 -13.71 40.21
CA GLN A 232 -9.99 -14.54 41.25
C GLN A 232 -8.59 -14.04 41.63
N GLU A 233 -8.35 -13.89 42.94
CA GLU A 233 -7.01 -13.75 43.52
C GLU A 233 -6.17 -15.01 43.26
N GLU A 234 -6.70 -16.18 43.63
CA GLU A 234 -6.11 -17.48 43.31
C GLU A 234 -6.82 -18.13 42.12
N LYS A 235 -6.10 -18.29 41.01
CA LYS A 235 -6.63 -18.93 39.79
C LYS A 235 -6.94 -20.41 40.04
N ASN A 236 -8.21 -20.73 40.23
CA ASN A 236 -8.68 -22.09 40.46
C ASN A 236 -10.02 -22.37 39.75
N GLN A 237 -9.95 -23.21 38.71
CA GLN A 237 -11.12 -23.57 37.91
C GLN A 237 -12.21 -24.29 38.71
N ARG A 238 -11.88 -25.05 39.77
CA ARG A 238 -12.88 -25.76 40.59
C ARG A 238 -13.69 -24.80 41.47
N LYS A 239 -13.10 -23.66 41.88
CA LYS A 239 -13.76 -22.66 42.73
C LYS A 239 -14.58 -21.62 41.93
N VAL A 240 -14.47 -21.60 40.59
CA VAL A 240 -15.06 -20.55 39.74
C VAL A 240 -16.59 -20.50 39.82
N VAL A 241 -17.26 -21.64 39.97
CA VAL A 241 -18.73 -21.74 39.93
C VAL A 241 -19.42 -20.86 40.99
N VAL A 242 -18.86 -20.82 42.20
CA VAL A 242 -19.41 -20.00 43.31
C VAL A 242 -19.31 -18.52 42.97
N GLN A 243 -18.19 -18.10 42.38
CA GLN A 243 -17.94 -16.71 42.03
C GLN A 243 -18.68 -16.26 40.77
N VAL A 244 -18.99 -17.16 39.85
CA VAL A 244 -19.88 -16.86 38.71
C VAL A 244 -21.24 -16.41 39.23
N LYS A 245 -21.78 -17.08 40.26
CA LYS A 245 -23.04 -16.69 40.88
C LYS A 245 -22.95 -15.30 41.52
N GLU A 246 -21.81 -14.97 42.13
CA GLU A 246 -21.59 -13.65 42.73
C GLU A 246 -21.42 -12.55 41.68
N ALA A 247 -20.65 -12.81 40.62
CA ALA A 247 -20.53 -11.93 39.47
C ALA A 247 -21.91 -11.66 38.83
N PHE A 248 -22.73 -12.69 38.71
CA PHE A 248 -24.09 -12.55 38.18
C PHE A 248 -24.98 -11.70 39.08
N LYS A 249 -24.93 -11.86 40.42
CA LYS A 249 -25.67 -10.97 41.34
C LYS A 249 -25.23 -9.53 41.19
N ARG A 250 -23.92 -9.27 41.07
CA ARG A 250 -23.39 -7.92 40.83
C ARG A 250 -23.93 -7.33 39.53
N TYR A 251 -24.00 -8.14 38.48
CA TYR A 251 -24.62 -7.74 37.20
C TYR A 251 -26.13 -7.44 37.35
N CYS A 252 -26.88 -8.26 38.10
CA CYS A 252 -28.28 -7.98 38.41
C CYS A 252 -28.45 -6.62 39.11
N ILE A 253 -27.64 -6.35 40.14
CA ILE A 253 -27.67 -5.06 40.86
C ILE A 253 -27.39 -3.90 39.91
N TYR A 254 -26.38 -4.03 39.05
CA TYR A 254 -26.03 -3.01 38.06
C TYR A 254 -27.18 -2.72 37.08
N LYS A 255 -27.87 -3.76 36.59
CA LYS A 255 -29.03 -3.62 35.70
C LYS A 255 -30.32 -3.23 36.43
N GLY A 256 -30.32 -3.08 37.75
CA GLY A 256 -31.51 -2.82 38.55
C GLY A 256 -32.48 -4.01 38.65
N LEU A 257 -31.99 -5.24 38.45
CA LEU A 257 -32.76 -6.49 38.51
C LEU A 257 -32.61 -7.16 39.88
N THR A 258 -33.69 -7.77 40.37
CA THR A 258 -33.63 -8.64 41.57
C THR A 258 -33.14 -10.03 41.18
N PHE A 259 -32.11 -10.53 41.86
CA PHE A 259 -31.59 -11.87 41.63
C PHE A 259 -32.64 -12.95 41.96
N SER A 260 -32.87 -13.89 41.03
CA SER A 260 -33.67 -15.08 41.25
C SER A 260 -33.02 -16.31 40.60
N LEU A 261 -33.31 -17.50 41.13
CA LEU A 261 -32.80 -18.76 40.56
C LEU A 261 -33.37 -19.04 39.16
N SER A 262 -34.60 -18.59 38.87
CA SER A 262 -35.20 -18.69 37.54
C SER A 262 -34.46 -17.81 36.52
N LEU A 263 -34.16 -16.56 36.89
CA LEU A 263 -33.39 -15.64 36.06
C LEU A 263 -31.98 -16.17 35.79
N TYR A 264 -31.31 -16.71 36.82
CA TYR A 264 -29.98 -17.31 36.67
C TYR A 264 -30.02 -18.52 35.72
N LYS A 265 -30.98 -19.44 35.90
CA LYS A 265 -31.07 -20.64 35.05
C LYS A 265 -31.43 -20.32 33.60
N GLY A 266 -32.41 -19.43 33.38
CA GLY A 266 -32.90 -19.03 32.06
C GLY A 266 -32.17 -17.86 31.42
N PHE A 267 -30.95 -17.54 31.87
CA PHE A 267 -30.18 -16.42 31.33
C PHE A 267 -29.82 -16.64 29.85
N LYS A 268 -29.95 -15.60 29.04
CA LYS A 268 -29.69 -15.64 27.60
C LYS A 268 -28.22 -15.34 27.30
N PRO A 269 -27.69 -15.81 26.14
CA PRO A 269 -26.38 -15.38 25.63
C PRO A 269 -26.24 -13.85 25.61
N ILE A 270 -25.03 -13.34 25.85
CA ILE A 270 -24.74 -11.90 25.88
C ILE A 270 -24.16 -11.47 24.55
N ASP A 271 -24.81 -10.51 23.89
CA ASP A 271 -24.31 -9.91 22.65
C ASP A 271 -23.07 -9.03 22.89
N LEU A 272 -22.15 -8.97 21.93
CA LEU A 272 -20.94 -8.15 22.00
C LEU A 272 -21.22 -6.67 22.30
N LEU A 273 -22.32 -6.09 21.81
CA LEU A 273 -22.69 -4.70 22.13
C LEU A 273 -22.98 -4.49 23.62
N GLU A 274 -23.38 -5.53 24.34
CA GLU A 274 -23.64 -5.43 25.78
C GLU A 274 -22.37 -5.48 26.63
N PHE A 275 -21.21 -5.78 26.04
CA PHE A 275 -19.96 -5.88 26.79
C PHE A 275 -19.51 -4.53 27.37
N ASP A 276 -19.91 -3.41 26.77
CA ASP A 276 -19.68 -2.08 27.35
C ASP A 276 -20.31 -1.95 28.75
N HIS A 277 -21.49 -2.56 28.95
CA HIS A 277 -22.14 -2.60 30.27
C HIS A 277 -21.41 -3.55 31.24
N LEU A 278 -20.81 -4.63 30.74
CA LEU A 278 -20.00 -5.53 31.57
C LEU A 278 -18.71 -4.84 32.03
N GLU A 279 -18.03 -4.14 31.14
CA GLU A 279 -16.85 -3.34 31.49
C GLU A 279 -17.15 -2.33 32.60
N GLU A 280 -18.29 -1.63 32.49
CA GLU A 280 -18.74 -0.66 33.48
C GLU A 280 -19.17 -1.30 34.81
N CYS A 281 -19.92 -2.40 34.77
CA CYS A 281 -20.36 -3.15 35.93
C CYS A 281 -19.19 -3.70 36.75
N PHE A 282 -18.20 -4.28 36.08
CA PHE A 282 -17.08 -4.97 36.72
C PHE A 282 -15.82 -4.12 36.89
N ARG A 283 -15.78 -2.91 36.30
CA ARG A 283 -14.61 -2.01 36.29
C ARG A 283 -13.37 -2.68 35.69
N LEU A 284 -13.55 -3.30 34.53
CA LEU A 284 -12.50 -3.98 33.78
C LEU A 284 -12.68 -3.71 32.29
N ASN A 285 -11.62 -3.84 31.49
CA ASN A 285 -11.66 -3.79 30.04
C ASN A 285 -11.88 -5.21 29.50
N ILE A 286 -12.63 -5.39 28.40
CA ILE A 286 -12.80 -6.70 27.76
C ILE A 286 -12.38 -6.61 26.30
N ASN A 287 -11.40 -7.40 25.88
CA ASN A 287 -11.13 -7.63 24.46
C ASN A 287 -11.73 -8.97 24.04
N VAL A 288 -12.37 -9.00 22.86
CA VAL A 288 -12.87 -10.24 22.27
C VAL A 288 -12.13 -10.52 20.97
N TYR A 289 -11.47 -11.66 20.91
CA TYR A 289 -10.75 -12.17 19.77
C TYR A 289 -11.58 -13.24 19.06
N GLY A 290 -11.43 -13.37 17.75
CA GLY A 290 -12.00 -14.45 16.95
C GLY A 290 -10.89 -15.22 16.26
N PHE A 291 -11.15 -16.51 16.03
CA PHE A 291 -10.25 -17.38 15.28
C PHE A 291 -10.83 -17.64 13.90
N ASP A 292 -10.03 -17.40 12.87
CA ASP A 292 -10.34 -17.76 11.50
C ASP A 292 -9.73 -19.14 11.18
N ILE A 293 -10.59 -20.10 10.86
CA ILE A 293 -10.20 -21.49 10.60
C ILE A 293 -9.40 -21.60 9.30
N ASP A 294 -9.74 -20.81 8.27
CA ASP A 294 -9.14 -20.93 6.94
C ASP A 294 -7.72 -20.36 6.92
N THR A 295 -7.51 -19.24 7.62
CA THR A 295 -6.21 -18.56 7.67
C THR A 295 -5.38 -18.93 8.90
N ASN A 296 -5.97 -19.61 9.89
CA ASN A 296 -5.36 -19.95 11.18
C ASN A 296 -4.88 -18.70 11.96
N VAL A 297 -5.54 -17.56 11.77
CA VAL A 297 -5.20 -16.27 12.41
C VAL A 297 -6.17 -15.94 13.53
N VAL A 298 -5.65 -15.37 14.63
CA VAL A 298 -6.44 -14.84 15.75
C VAL A 298 -6.48 -13.31 15.69
N GLU A 299 -7.66 -12.76 15.47
CA GLU A 299 -7.87 -11.31 15.31
C GLU A 299 -8.74 -10.74 16.43
N CYS A 300 -8.47 -9.50 16.84
CA CYS A 300 -9.35 -8.80 17.77
C CYS A 300 -10.63 -8.37 17.03
N LYS A 301 -11.79 -8.93 17.39
CA LYS A 301 -13.09 -8.59 16.82
C LYS A 301 -13.78 -7.44 17.58
N ARG A 302 -13.52 -7.32 18.88
CA ARG A 302 -13.97 -6.20 19.73
C ARG A 302 -12.81 -5.72 20.61
N PRO A 303 -12.16 -4.60 20.28
CA PRO A 303 -11.23 -3.95 21.19
C PRO A 303 -11.98 -3.16 22.27
N THR A 304 -11.40 -3.06 23.46
CA THR A 304 -11.88 -2.17 24.53
C THR A 304 -11.42 -0.72 24.31
N GLU A 305 -12.16 0.26 24.87
CA GLU A 305 -11.75 1.67 24.91
C GLU A 305 -10.64 1.95 25.94
N GLY A 306 -10.27 0.97 26.79
CA GLY A 306 -9.15 1.09 27.73
C GLY A 306 -9.43 2.01 28.93
N LYS A 307 -10.66 1.99 29.46
CA LYS A 307 -11.10 2.88 30.56
C LYS A 307 -10.56 2.48 31.93
N TYR A 308 -10.14 1.23 32.08
CA TYR A 308 -9.71 0.64 33.35
C TYR A 308 -8.29 0.08 33.24
N ASP A 309 -7.64 -0.20 34.36
CA ASP A 309 -6.27 -0.75 34.35
C ASP A 309 -6.25 -2.26 34.10
N ASN A 310 -7.33 -2.95 34.45
CA ASN A 310 -7.40 -4.41 34.34
C ASN A 310 -8.09 -4.84 33.04
N THR A 311 -7.48 -5.79 32.30
CA THR A 311 -7.96 -6.20 30.98
C THR A 311 -8.16 -7.71 30.89
N LEU A 312 -9.40 -8.10 30.59
CA LEU A 312 -9.84 -9.46 30.30
C LEU A 312 -9.77 -9.69 28.78
N ASN A 313 -9.13 -10.79 28.37
CA ASN A 313 -9.08 -11.22 26.98
C ASN A 313 -9.90 -12.50 26.81
N ILE A 314 -10.86 -12.48 25.88
CA ILE A 314 -11.75 -13.59 25.56
C ILE A 314 -11.51 -14.02 24.12
N LEU A 315 -11.42 -15.32 23.86
CA LEU A 315 -11.54 -15.88 22.52
C LEU A 315 -13.00 -16.30 22.30
N SER A 316 -13.60 -15.86 21.21
CA SER A 316 -14.94 -16.22 20.75
C SER A 316 -14.84 -17.23 19.62
N HIS A 317 -15.50 -18.38 19.78
CA HIS A 317 -15.64 -19.39 18.72
C HIS A 317 -16.96 -20.14 18.90
N ASP A 318 -17.73 -20.28 17.82
CA ASP A 318 -19.07 -20.90 17.80
C ASP A 318 -19.98 -20.46 18.96
N ASN A 319 -20.13 -19.14 19.14
CA ASN A 319 -20.93 -18.52 20.20
C ASN A 319 -20.53 -18.90 21.65
N HIS A 320 -19.34 -19.47 21.84
CA HIS A 320 -18.77 -19.78 23.16
C HIS A 320 -17.55 -18.91 23.48
N ALA A 321 -17.42 -18.55 24.75
CA ALA A 321 -16.34 -17.71 25.25
C ALA A 321 -15.28 -18.55 25.97
N PHE A 322 -14.04 -18.44 25.52
CA PHE A 322 -12.86 -19.02 26.14
C PHE A 322 -12.01 -17.93 26.77
N TYR A 323 -11.38 -18.21 27.90
CA TYR A 323 -10.52 -17.26 28.58
C TYR A 323 -9.09 -17.32 28.03
N ILE A 324 -8.53 -16.19 27.62
CA ILE A 324 -7.14 -16.10 27.14
C ILE A 324 -6.23 -15.66 28.31
N THR A 325 -5.24 -16.47 28.64
CA THR A 325 -4.23 -16.14 29.66
C THR A 325 -3.10 -15.29 29.10
N ASN A 326 -2.75 -15.47 27.82
CA ASN A 326 -1.69 -14.73 27.14
C ASN A 326 -2.04 -14.50 25.66
N VAL A 327 -2.39 -13.26 25.31
CA VAL A 327 -2.82 -12.89 23.95
C VAL A 327 -1.70 -13.07 22.94
N ASP A 328 -0.50 -12.63 23.26
CA ASP A 328 0.66 -12.67 22.37
C ASP A 328 0.90 -14.12 21.90
N ARG A 329 0.89 -15.08 22.85
CA ARG A 329 1.06 -16.50 22.55
C ARG A 329 -0.08 -17.10 21.73
N VAL A 330 -1.31 -16.61 21.90
CA VAL A 330 -2.48 -17.06 21.12
C VAL A 330 -2.48 -16.48 19.70
N GLN A 331 -1.95 -15.27 19.51
CA GLN A 331 -1.78 -14.64 18.19
C GLN A 331 -0.50 -15.05 17.46
N SER A 332 0.25 -16.03 17.98
CA SER A 332 1.58 -16.41 17.46
C SER A 332 2.58 -15.24 17.42
N LYS A 333 2.45 -14.29 18.35
CA LYS A 333 3.38 -13.19 18.58
C LYS A 333 4.21 -13.51 19.82
N TYR A 334 5.49 -13.77 19.64
CA TYR A 334 6.39 -14.21 20.70
C TYR A 334 7.40 -13.10 21.00
N ASN A 335 7.23 -12.40 22.12
CA ASN A 335 8.15 -11.34 22.52
C ASN A 335 9.44 -11.93 23.14
N CYS A 336 10.63 -11.41 22.79
CA CYS A 336 11.84 -11.78 23.54
C CYS A 336 11.70 -11.28 24.99
N PRO A 337 12.02 -12.08 26.02
CA PRO A 337 12.00 -11.60 27.40
C PRO A 337 13.14 -10.60 27.73
N LYS A 338 14.14 -10.47 26.85
CA LYS A 338 15.28 -9.55 27.04
C LYS A 338 15.26 -8.33 26.12
N CYS A 339 14.42 -8.28 25.07
CA CYS A 339 14.34 -7.15 24.13
C CYS A 339 12.91 -6.92 23.61
N THR A 340 12.68 -5.88 22.80
CA THR A 340 11.34 -5.51 22.28
C THR A 340 10.95 -6.22 20.98
N MET A 341 11.77 -7.13 20.44
CA MET A 341 11.47 -7.83 19.19
C MET A 341 10.38 -8.90 19.37
N VAL A 342 9.48 -8.95 18.40
CA VAL A 342 8.36 -9.89 18.32
C VAL A 342 8.64 -10.89 17.20
N PHE A 343 8.43 -12.18 17.47
CA PHE A 343 8.65 -13.27 16.53
C PHE A 343 7.34 -13.99 16.21
N GLU A 344 7.22 -14.53 15.01
CA GLU A 344 6.05 -15.32 14.58
C GLU A 344 6.04 -16.75 15.14
N ASN A 345 7.16 -17.21 15.69
CA ASN A 345 7.30 -18.55 16.25
C ASN A 345 8.17 -18.52 17.52
N ASP A 346 7.74 -19.27 18.54
CA ASP A 346 8.44 -19.49 19.79
C ASP A 346 9.86 -20.04 19.61
N GLU A 347 10.08 -20.91 18.62
CA GLU A 347 11.41 -21.47 18.36
C GLU A 347 12.38 -20.39 17.88
N ARG A 348 11.92 -19.48 17.02
CA ARG A 348 12.72 -18.32 16.56
C ARG A 348 12.99 -17.35 17.69
N MET A 349 11.99 -17.08 18.54
CA MET A 349 12.19 -16.26 19.75
C MET A 349 13.19 -16.91 20.71
N ARG A 350 13.10 -18.22 20.95
CA ARG A 350 14.06 -18.96 21.80
C ARG A 350 15.46 -18.95 21.20
N ALA A 351 15.59 -19.16 19.89
CA ALA A 351 16.87 -19.08 19.18
C ALA A 351 17.47 -17.66 19.24
N HIS A 352 16.65 -16.62 19.10
CA HIS A 352 17.05 -15.24 19.28
C HIS A 352 17.49 -14.96 20.73
N THR A 353 16.67 -15.33 21.71
CA THR A 353 16.95 -15.17 23.16
C THR A 353 18.27 -15.83 23.55
N LYS A 354 18.57 -17.00 22.96
CA LYS A 354 19.77 -17.78 23.24
C LYS A 354 21.03 -17.26 22.53
N ASN A 355 20.90 -16.72 21.31
CA ASN A 355 22.07 -16.48 20.45
C ASN A 355 22.27 -15.02 20.01
N LYS A 356 21.29 -14.12 20.17
CA LYS A 356 21.30 -12.77 19.56
C LYS A 356 20.54 -11.67 20.34
N CYS A 357 19.81 -11.96 21.42
CA CYS A 357 18.95 -10.96 22.08
C CYS A 357 19.75 -9.87 22.85
N ASP A 358 20.98 -10.18 23.28
CA ASP A 358 21.90 -9.22 23.95
C ASP A 358 22.77 -8.43 22.96
N GLN A 359 22.68 -8.73 21.65
CA GLN A 359 23.22 -7.84 20.62
C GLN A 359 22.25 -6.68 20.48
N ILE A 360 22.42 -5.69 21.35
CA ILE A 360 22.00 -4.32 21.02
C ILE A 360 22.68 -4.06 19.68
N ASN A 361 21.90 -3.89 18.61
CA ASN A 361 22.38 -3.06 17.52
C ASN A 361 22.52 -1.69 18.16
N LEU A 362 23.66 -1.47 18.82
CA LEU A 362 24.22 -0.15 18.97
C LEU A 362 24.46 0.25 17.53
N GLU A 363 23.45 0.82 16.90
CA GLU A 363 23.72 1.93 16.02
C GLU A 363 24.40 2.96 16.90
N SER A 364 25.72 2.76 17.08
CA SER A 364 26.56 3.83 17.52
C SER A 364 26.44 4.84 16.40
N PHE A 365 25.56 5.81 16.58
CA PHE A 365 25.85 7.11 16.02
C PHE A 365 27.29 7.39 16.45
N PRO A 366 28.19 7.56 15.48
CA PRO A 366 29.59 7.68 15.83
C PRO A 366 29.68 8.81 16.86
N LYS A 367 30.44 8.55 17.94
CA LYS A 367 30.56 9.44 19.11
C LYS A 367 30.87 10.89 18.69
N GLU A 368 31.49 11.00 17.51
CA GLU A 368 31.61 12.23 16.74
C GLU A 368 30.83 12.08 15.43
N PRO A 369 30.14 13.13 14.95
CA PRO A 369 29.44 13.08 13.67
C PRO A 369 30.43 12.72 12.56
N THR A 370 30.34 11.51 12.03
CA THR A 370 31.10 11.13 10.83
C THR A 370 30.33 11.60 9.63
N ILE A 371 31.01 12.28 8.73
CA ILE A 371 30.45 12.66 7.42
C ILE A 371 29.99 11.38 6.72
N TYR A 372 28.76 11.37 6.23
CA TYR A 372 28.26 10.29 5.39
C TYR A 372 29.22 10.10 4.22
N ARG A 373 29.74 8.88 4.07
CA ARG A 373 30.55 8.51 2.91
C ARG A 373 29.76 7.49 2.10
N PRO A 374 29.41 7.80 0.84
CA PRO A 374 28.70 6.86 0.02
C PRO A 374 29.53 5.59 -0.14
N ALA A 375 28.85 4.45 -0.26
CA ALA A 375 29.51 3.17 -0.44
C ALA A 375 30.41 3.19 -1.67
N GLU A 376 31.67 2.81 -1.48
CA GLU A 376 32.63 2.69 -2.56
C GLU A 376 32.25 1.54 -3.52
N ASN A 377 32.54 1.72 -4.79
CA ASN A 377 32.40 0.69 -5.81
C ASN A 377 33.11 -0.61 -5.38
N ARG A 378 32.38 -1.74 -5.37
CA ARG A 378 32.91 -3.01 -4.84
C ARG A 378 34.03 -3.58 -5.68
N ILE A 379 34.02 -3.40 -7.01
CA ILE A 379 35.12 -3.82 -7.89
C ILE A 379 36.38 -3.01 -7.54
N LYS A 380 36.24 -1.69 -7.39
CA LYS A 380 37.33 -0.81 -6.98
C LYS A 380 37.92 -1.24 -5.62
N LYS A 381 37.05 -1.56 -4.66
CA LYS A 381 37.46 -2.09 -3.35
C LYS A 381 38.23 -3.41 -3.47
N LEU A 382 37.82 -4.32 -4.36
CA LEU A 382 38.54 -5.57 -4.62
C LEU A 382 39.90 -5.32 -5.26
N LEU A 383 39.99 -4.45 -6.27
CA LEU A 383 41.26 -4.07 -6.90
C LEU A 383 42.25 -3.54 -5.86
N SER A 384 41.80 -2.65 -4.97
CA SER A 384 42.61 -2.13 -3.85
C SER A 384 43.01 -3.23 -2.87
N LYS A 385 42.05 -4.05 -2.41
CA LYS A 385 42.27 -5.14 -1.45
C LYS A 385 43.34 -6.14 -1.93
N TYR A 386 43.36 -6.44 -3.22
CA TYR A 386 44.31 -7.38 -3.82
C TYR A 386 45.52 -6.71 -4.47
N SER A 387 45.68 -5.38 -4.31
CA SER A 387 46.81 -4.60 -4.86
C SER A 387 47.00 -4.75 -6.38
N ILE A 388 45.89 -4.87 -7.12
CA ILE A 388 45.91 -5.02 -8.58
C ILE A 388 45.99 -3.64 -9.22
N LYS A 389 46.93 -3.48 -10.16
CA LYS A 389 47.17 -2.23 -10.91
C LYS A 389 46.94 -2.46 -12.41
N GLY A 390 46.63 -1.38 -13.14
CA GLY A 390 46.50 -1.40 -14.61
C GLY A 390 45.14 -1.90 -15.13
N VAL A 391 44.16 -2.13 -14.25
CA VAL A 391 42.79 -2.50 -14.61
C VAL A 391 41.84 -1.49 -13.95
N ASP A 392 40.97 -0.86 -14.73
CA ASP A 392 39.92 0.02 -14.22
C ASP A 392 38.71 -0.77 -13.68
N HIS A 393 37.83 -0.12 -12.94
CA HIS A 393 36.71 -0.76 -12.24
C HIS A 393 35.38 -0.73 -13.03
N TYR A 394 35.36 -0.22 -14.26
CA TYR A 394 34.13 0.03 -15.02
C TYR A 394 33.61 -1.25 -15.68
N LEU A 395 32.29 -1.38 -15.80
CA LEU A 395 31.61 -2.42 -16.56
C LEU A 395 31.34 -1.91 -17.99
N ASP A 396 32.20 -2.24 -18.94
CA ASP A 396 32.26 -1.55 -20.24
C ASP A 396 31.01 -1.67 -21.11
N HIS A 397 30.28 -2.78 -21.00
CA HIS A 397 29.20 -3.12 -21.92
C HIS A 397 27.82 -3.15 -21.26
N PHE A 398 26.81 -2.90 -22.08
CA PHE A 398 25.39 -2.78 -21.81
C PHE A 398 24.58 -3.05 -23.09
N ILE A 399 23.29 -3.27 -22.92
CA ILE A 399 22.30 -3.53 -23.97
C ILE A 399 21.30 -2.37 -23.97
N VAL A 400 20.78 -2.00 -25.14
CA VAL A 400 19.65 -1.06 -25.29
C VAL A 400 18.52 -1.71 -26.06
N PHE A 401 17.30 -1.23 -25.84
CA PHE A 401 16.12 -1.70 -26.58
C PHE A 401 15.07 -0.60 -26.73
N ASP A 402 14.17 -0.80 -27.68
CA ASP A 402 13.00 0.05 -27.93
C ASP A 402 11.86 -0.77 -28.56
N PHE A 403 10.62 -0.52 -28.14
CA PHE A 403 9.42 -1.26 -28.58
C PHE A 403 8.51 -0.41 -29.46
N GLU A 404 7.85 -1.08 -30.42
CA GLU A 404 6.72 -0.50 -31.14
C GLU A 404 5.44 -1.31 -30.92
N ALA A 405 4.31 -0.62 -31.06
CA ALA A 405 2.99 -1.19 -30.83
C ALA A 405 2.03 -0.96 -32.01
N ILE A 406 1.19 -1.97 -32.28
CA ILE A 406 -0.02 -1.82 -33.07
C ILE A 406 -1.04 -1.01 -32.25
N LEU A 407 -1.69 -0.04 -32.88
CA LEU A 407 -2.80 0.72 -32.30
C LEU A 407 -4.11 0.04 -32.69
N LYS A 408 -4.48 -1.02 -31.96
CA LYS A 408 -5.67 -1.81 -32.23
C LYS A 408 -6.91 -1.02 -31.81
N PRO A 409 -7.81 -0.62 -32.71
CA PRO A 409 -8.95 0.20 -32.36
C PRO A 409 -9.87 -0.51 -31.35
N VAL A 410 -10.27 0.20 -30.31
CA VAL A 410 -11.27 -0.25 -29.34
C VAL A 410 -12.36 0.81 -29.22
N ASN A 411 -13.60 0.37 -29.05
CA ASN A 411 -14.73 1.26 -28.77
C ASN A 411 -15.29 0.88 -27.40
N GLN A 412 -14.47 1.07 -26.36
CA GLN A 412 -14.87 0.80 -24.97
C GLN A 412 -15.05 2.12 -24.22
N GLN A 413 -16.22 2.29 -23.60
CA GLN A 413 -16.51 3.44 -22.75
C GLN A 413 -16.48 3.01 -21.28
N ARG A 414 -15.76 3.75 -20.45
CA ARG A 414 -15.69 3.52 -19.00
C ARG A 414 -16.24 4.74 -18.27
N GLY A 415 -17.48 4.62 -17.80
CA GLY A 415 -18.22 5.74 -17.24
C GLY A 415 -18.71 6.70 -18.33
N ALA A 416 -19.17 7.89 -17.93
CA ALA A 416 -19.75 8.85 -18.87
C ALA A 416 -18.70 9.58 -19.73
N ASN A 417 -17.49 9.80 -19.20
CA ASN A 417 -16.54 10.78 -19.76
C ASN A 417 -15.24 10.17 -20.34
N THR A 418 -15.01 8.86 -20.19
CA THR A 418 -13.76 8.23 -20.63
C THR A 418 -14.05 7.21 -21.72
N SER A 419 -13.58 7.49 -22.94
CA SER A 419 -13.47 6.51 -24.02
C SER A 419 -12.04 5.97 -24.10
N PHE A 420 -11.93 4.69 -24.36
CA PHE A 420 -10.68 4.08 -24.83
C PHE A 420 -10.79 4.00 -26.35
N ASP A 421 -9.82 4.61 -27.04
CA ASP A 421 -9.82 4.67 -28.51
C ASP A 421 -8.99 3.53 -29.13
N ASN A 422 -7.85 3.19 -28.53
CA ASN A 422 -6.97 2.12 -29.01
C ASN A 422 -6.39 1.31 -27.85
N GLU A 423 -6.28 -0.01 -28.06
CA GLU A 423 -5.47 -0.94 -27.29
C GLU A 423 -4.08 -1.00 -27.95
N HIS A 424 -3.03 -0.77 -27.16
CA HIS A 424 -1.66 -0.84 -27.66
C HIS A 424 -1.17 -2.28 -27.51
N VAL A 425 -0.84 -2.94 -28.63
CA VAL A 425 -0.35 -4.32 -28.65
C VAL A 425 1.10 -4.31 -29.12
N PRO A 426 2.08 -4.78 -28.31
CA PRO A 426 3.49 -4.79 -28.73
C PRO A 426 3.66 -5.66 -29.97
N VAL A 427 4.37 -5.15 -30.99
CA VAL A 427 4.53 -5.83 -32.28
C VAL A 427 5.99 -6.01 -32.68
N SER A 428 6.87 -5.09 -32.29
CA SER A 428 8.30 -5.23 -32.52
C SER A 428 9.12 -4.74 -31.34
N VAL A 429 10.33 -5.27 -31.26
CA VAL A 429 11.38 -4.77 -30.37
C VAL A 429 12.71 -4.81 -31.08
N SER A 430 13.37 -3.66 -31.14
CA SER A 430 14.75 -3.55 -31.58
C SER A 430 15.66 -3.62 -30.37
N VAL A 431 16.70 -4.45 -30.44
CA VAL A 431 17.70 -4.62 -29.39
C VAL A 431 19.08 -4.42 -29.99
N SER A 432 19.93 -3.65 -29.33
CA SER A 432 21.34 -3.51 -29.69
C SER A 432 22.24 -3.63 -28.48
N ASN A 433 23.49 -4.04 -28.69
CA ASN A 433 24.44 -4.23 -27.60
C ASN A 433 25.75 -3.50 -27.90
N SER A 434 26.39 -2.99 -26.85
CA SER A 434 27.64 -2.23 -26.99
C SER A 434 28.89 -3.11 -27.12
N LEU A 435 28.77 -4.45 -27.10
CA LEU A 435 29.89 -5.37 -27.30
C LEU A 435 30.18 -5.56 -28.80
N SER A 436 29.17 -5.91 -29.59
CA SER A 436 29.27 -6.08 -31.04
C SER A 436 28.70 -4.91 -31.86
N ASN A 437 27.90 -4.03 -31.25
CA ASN A 437 27.06 -3.03 -31.93
C ASN A 437 26.10 -3.65 -32.96
N GLU A 438 25.82 -4.95 -32.86
CA GLU A 438 24.80 -5.60 -33.66
C GLU A 438 23.42 -5.07 -33.25
N ILE A 439 22.56 -4.86 -34.24
CA ILE A 439 21.17 -4.47 -34.06
C ILE A 439 20.31 -5.63 -34.53
N ARG A 440 19.35 -6.04 -33.69
CA ARG A 440 18.40 -7.10 -34.02
C ARG A 440 16.98 -6.65 -33.68
N CYS A 441 16.12 -6.62 -34.70
CA CYS A 441 14.70 -6.35 -34.53
C CYS A 441 13.91 -7.66 -34.59
N PHE A 442 13.11 -7.91 -33.57
CA PHE A 442 12.12 -8.99 -33.54
C PHE A 442 10.76 -8.41 -33.86
N VAL A 443 9.96 -9.14 -34.64
CA VAL A 443 8.60 -8.74 -35.01
C VAL A 443 7.72 -9.98 -34.95
N ASN A 444 6.74 -9.97 -34.05
CA ASN A 444 5.83 -11.08 -33.80
C ASN A 444 4.41 -10.55 -33.62
N GLU A 445 3.44 -11.36 -34.05
CA GLU A 445 2.01 -11.03 -33.92
C GLU A 445 1.55 -11.11 -32.46
N GLU A 446 2.03 -12.12 -31.75
CA GLU A 446 1.68 -12.37 -30.36
C GLU A 446 2.72 -11.75 -29.41
N PRO A 447 2.29 -11.04 -28.35
CA PRO A 447 3.19 -10.40 -27.38
C PRO A 447 4.16 -11.36 -26.69
N LYS A 448 3.72 -12.58 -26.36
CA LYS A 448 4.54 -13.51 -25.57
C LYS A 448 5.77 -14.03 -26.35
N PRO A 449 5.65 -14.57 -27.57
CA PRO A 449 6.82 -14.92 -28.40
C PRO A 449 7.76 -13.75 -28.63
N LEU A 450 7.24 -12.52 -28.80
CA LEU A 450 8.07 -11.31 -28.95
C LEU A 450 9.01 -11.10 -27.75
N VAL A 451 8.45 -11.22 -26.54
CA VAL A 451 9.22 -11.07 -25.30
C VAL A 451 10.14 -12.27 -25.07
N GLU A 452 9.73 -13.49 -25.44
CA GLU A 452 10.59 -14.68 -25.40
C GLU A 452 11.84 -14.51 -26.27
N ASP A 453 11.68 -14.06 -27.52
CA ASP A 453 12.77 -13.81 -28.45
C ASP A 453 13.73 -12.73 -27.91
N MET A 454 13.18 -11.63 -27.39
CA MET A 454 13.95 -10.55 -26.78
C MET A 454 14.78 -11.05 -25.59
N ILE A 455 14.15 -11.74 -24.64
CA ILE A 455 14.81 -12.21 -23.42
C ILE A 455 15.84 -13.29 -23.73
N ALA A 456 15.57 -14.20 -24.68
CA ALA A 456 16.53 -15.19 -25.15
C ALA A 456 17.78 -14.51 -25.73
N TYR A 457 17.60 -13.46 -26.56
CA TYR A 457 18.72 -12.70 -27.11
C TYR A 457 19.48 -11.94 -26.01
N ILE A 458 18.78 -11.26 -25.09
CA ILE A 458 19.41 -10.55 -23.96
C ILE A 458 20.25 -11.49 -23.11
N ASN A 459 19.75 -12.68 -22.77
CA ASN A 459 20.50 -13.65 -21.96
C ASN A 459 21.77 -14.11 -22.70
N LYS A 460 21.66 -14.47 -23.99
CA LYS A 460 22.82 -14.84 -24.82
C LYS A 460 23.89 -13.74 -24.81
N VAL A 461 23.50 -12.50 -25.10
CA VAL A 461 24.43 -11.36 -25.12
C VAL A 461 24.97 -11.04 -23.73
N SER A 462 24.17 -11.24 -22.68
CA SER A 462 24.61 -11.05 -21.29
C SER A 462 25.68 -12.06 -20.89
N ASP A 463 25.61 -13.30 -21.38
CA ASP A 463 26.65 -14.31 -21.19
C ASP A 463 27.96 -13.89 -21.87
N ASP A 464 27.88 -13.40 -23.11
CA ASP A 464 29.03 -12.88 -23.86
C ASP A 464 29.70 -11.69 -23.14
N ILE A 465 28.89 -10.73 -22.65
CA ILE A 465 29.36 -9.58 -21.86
C ILE A 465 29.98 -10.04 -20.54
N THR A 466 29.37 -11.01 -19.85
CA THR A 466 29.88 -11.57 -18.60
C THR A 466 31.25 -12.22 -18.81
N ASN A 467 31.42 -12.99 -19.89
CA ASN A 467 32.70 -13.62 -20.25
C ASN A 467 33.78 -12.57 -20.51
N TYR A 468 33.45 -11.51 -21.28
CA TYR A 468 34.35 -10.39 -21.49
C TYR A 468 34.79 -9.74 -20.16
N HIS A 469 33.87 -9.48 -19.23
CA HIS A 469 34.22 -8.89 -17.94
C HIS A 469 35.01 -9.84 -17.05
N LYS A 470 34.73 -11.15 -17.08
CA LYS A 470 35.55 -12.15 -16.36
C LYS A 470 36.99 -12.14 -16.85
N ASP A 471 37.20 -12.01 -18.16
CA ASP A 471 38.53 -11.88 -18.74
C ASP A 471 39.21 -10.56 -18.34
N LYS A 472 38.47 -9.43 -18.38
CA LYS A 472 38.96 -8.13 -17.88
C LYS A 472 39.42 -8.21 -16.43
N PHE A 473 38.63 -8.84 -15.57
CA PHE A 473 38.89 -8.96 -14.13
C PHE A 473 39.62 -10.24 -13.71
N ARG A 474 40.21 -10.99 -14.66
CA ARG A 474 40.93 -12.26 -14.39
C ARG A 474 42.00 -12.17 -13.31
N ALA A 475 42.65 -11.00 -13.20
CA ALA A 475 43.68 -10.74 -12.19
C ALA A 475 43.10 -10.76 -10.76
N ILE A 476 41.83 -10.36 -10.59
CA ILE A 476 41.12 -10.42 -9.31
C ILE A 476 40.87 -11.89 -8.96
N TYR A 477 40.30 -12.67 -9.88
CA TYR A 477 40.08 -14.12 -9.68
C TYR A 477 41.38 -14.85 -9.33
N TYR A 478 42.46 -14.60 -10.08
CA TYR A 478 43.77 -15.20 -9.80
C TYR A 478 44.26 -14.86 -8.39
N SER A 479 44.18 -13.59 -7.99
CA SER A 479 44.62 -13.14 -6.66
C SER A 479 43.78 -13.73 -5.53
N ILE A 480 42.46 -13.85 -5.71
CA ILE A 480 41.58 -14.49 -4.73
C ILE A 480 41.89 -15.98 -4.61
N ASN A 481 41.99 -16.70 -5.73
CA ASN A 481 42.31 -18.13 -5.74
C ASN A 481 43.69 -18.41 -5.13
N LYS A 482 44.69 -17.58 -5.41
CA LYS A 482 46.01 -17.68 -4.79
C LYS A 482 45.94 -17.53 -3.26
N GLN A 483 45.13 -16.61 -2.75
CA GLN A 483 44.91 -16.48 -1.29
C GLN A 483 44.19 -17.70 -0.71
N LEU A 484 43.19 -18.25 -1.41
CA LEU A 484 42.51 -19.48 -0.99
C LEU A 484 43.50 -20.66 -0.90
N SER A 485 44.31 -20.88 -1.92
CA SER A 485 45.32 -21.96 -1.92
C SER A 485 46.37 -21.76 -0.82
N THR A 486 46.79 -20.51 -0.57
CA THR A 486 47.73 -20.21 0.52
C THR A 486 47.11 -20.51 1.88
N LEU A 487 45.83 -20.18 2.08
CA LEU A 487 45.10 -20.49 3.30
C LEU A 487 44.96 -22.01 3.50
N GLU A 488 44.61 -22.74 2.44
CA GLU A 488 44.50 -24.20 2.47
C GLU A 488 45.85 -24.87 2.79
N GLY A 489 46.95 -24.39 2.21
CA GLY A 489 48.29 -24.87 2.52
C GLY A 489 48.76 -24.54 3.95
N ALA A 490 48.29 -23.45 4.55
CA ALA A 490 48.58 -23.10 5.94
C ALA A 490 47.81 -23.96 6.96
N TYR A 491 46.71 -24.59 6.55
CA TYR A 491 45.83 -25.40 7.40
C TYR A 491 45.55 -26.81 6.82
N PRO A 492 46.60 -27.60 6.48
CA PRO A 492 46.45 -28.80 5.64
C PRO A 492 45.66 -29.94 6.29
N LYS A 493 45.51 -29.96 7.62
CA LYS A 493 44.82 -31.01 8.40
C LYS A 493 43.55 -30.52 9.11
N VAL A 494 43.19 -29.23 8.96
CA VAL A 494 42.10 -28.65 9.76
C VAL A 494 40.72 -29.18 9.35
N MET A 495 40.60 -29.67 8.12
CA MET A 495 39.39 -30.25 7.54
C MET A 495 39.33 -31.78 7.67
N ASP A 496 40.33 -32.43 8.28
CA ASP A 496 40.37 -33.89 8.40
C ASP A 496 39.19 -34.42 9.23
N GLY A 497 38.41 -35.32 8.62
CA GLY A 497 37.21 -35.88 9.22
C GLY A 497 36.06 -34.88 9.42
N VAL A 498 36.14 -33.67 8.85
CA VAL A 498 35.04 -32.69 8.82
C VAL A 498 34.20 -32.93 7.56
N SER A 499 32.90 -33.16 7.73
CA SER A 499 31.92 -33.30 6.65
C SER A 499 30.89 -32.17 6.71
N ASN A 500 30.18 -31.91 5.62
CA ASN A 500 29.13 -30.88 5.60
C ASN A 500 28.06 -31.09 6.68
N ASP A 501 27.76 -32.34 7.04
CA ASP A 501 26.76 -32.68 8.05
C ASP A 501 27.23 -32.39 9.49
N ASN A 502 28.54 -32.42 9.74
CA ASN A 502 29.12 -32.24 11.08
C ASN A 502 29.90 -30.92 11.27
N ILE A 503 30.06 -30.12 10.20
CA ILE A 503 30.88 -28.91 10.18
C ILE A 503 30.44 -27.89 11.23
N ASN A 504 29.14 -27.69 11.41
CA ASN A 504 28.61 -26.72 12.38
C ASN A 504 28.84 -27.13 13.84
N LYS A 505 28.88 -28.44 14.11
CA LYS A 505 29.19 -28.97 15.44
C LYS A 505 30.69 -28.86 15.71
N LYS A 506 31.52 -29.38 14.79
CA LYS A 506 32.99 -29.32 14.91
C LYS A 506 33.54 -27.90 14.95
N ARG A 507 32.92 -26.97 14.22
CA ARG A 507 33.24 -25.53 14.25
C ARG A 507 33.13 -24.93 15.66
N LYS A 508 32.17 -25.37 16.47
CA LYS A 508 32.02 -24.88 17.87
C LYS A 508 33.03 -25.50 18.81
N GLU A 509 33.53 -26.69 18.48
CA GLU A 509 34.43 -27.48 19.31
C GLU A 509 35.92 -27.22 18.98
N ASN A 510 36.24 -26.72 17.78
CA ASN A 510 37.60 -26.45 17.31
C ASN A 510 37.78 -24.98 16.90
N SER A 511 38.51 -24.22 17.72
CA SER A 511 38.79 -22.79 17.51
C SER A 511 39.64 -22.49 16.28
N GLU A 512 40.54 -23.40 15.88
CA GLU A 512 41.34 -23.25 14.67
C GLU A 512 40.50 -23.50 13.41
N LEU A 513 39.59 -24.48 13.44
CA LEU A 513 38.63 -24.72 12.36
C LEU A 513 37.68 -23.53 12.19
N ASP A 514 37.16 -22.96 13.28
CA ASP A 514 36.31 -21.76 13.20
C ASP A 514 37.07 -20.55 12.61
N ARG A 515 38.34 -20.36 13.00
CA ARG A 515 39.19 -19.31 12.43
C ARG A 515 39.44 -19.52 10.94
N TYR A 516 39.79 -20.74 10.53
CA TYR A 516 39.98 -21.10 9.12
C TYR A 516 38.71 -20.85 8.30
N LEU A 517 37.55 -21.36 8.73
CA LEU A 517 36.27 -21.21 8.03
C LEU A 517 35.87 -19.73 7.92
N LYS A 518 36.03 -18.93 8.97
CA LYS A 518 35.74 -17.48 8.92
C LYS A 518 36.58 -16.74 7.87
N ILE A 519 37.86 -17.10 7.75
CA ILE A 519 38.75 -16.49 6.75
C ILE A 519 38.39 -16.99 5.35
N LYS A 520 38.16 -18.30 5.18
CA LYS A 520 37.73 -18.91 3.92
C LYS A 520 36.42 -18.28 3.43
N ASP A 521 35.39 -18.23 4.27
CA ASP A 521 34.08 -17.63 3.97
C ASP A 521 34.24 -16.17 3.51
N LYS A 522 35.12 -15.39 4.16
CA LYS A 522 35.37 -14.00 3.79
C LYS A 522 36.00 -13.87 2.40
N ILE A 523 36.92 -14.76 2.05
CA ILE A 523 37.61 -14.77 0.75
C ILE A 523 36.67 -15.30 -0.36
N THR A 524 35.95 -16.39 -0.10
CA THR A 524 34.94 -16.94 -1.03
C THR A 524 33.86 -15.91 -1.35
N LYS A 525 33.42 -15.13 -0.34
CA LYS A 525 32.46 -14.04 -0.53
C LYS A 525 32.94 -12.95 -1.48
N ASP A 526 34.25 -12.76 -1.68
CA ASP A 526 34.75 -11.81 -2.67
C ASP A 526 34.55 -12.33 -4.11
N ILE A 527 34.69 -13.64 -4.34
CA ILE A 527 34.37 -14.27 -5.64
C ILE A 527 32.87 -14.15 -5.91
N GLU A 528 32.04 -14.56 -4.94
CA GLU A 528 30.59 -14.46 -5.06
C GLU A 528 30.15 -13.02 -5.32
N THR A 529 30.79 -12.07 -4.64
CA THR A 529 30.57 -10.64 -4.86
C THR A 529 30.89 -10.24 -6.30
N LEU A 530 32.04 -10.66 -6.82
CA LEU A 530 32.47 -10.31 -8.16
C LEU A 530 31.52 -10.93 -9.19
N ASP A 531 31.24 -12.23 -9.10
CA ASP A 531 30.31 -12.94 -10.00
C ASP A 531 28.91 -12.31 -9.98
N GLN A 532 28.41 -11.95 -8.79
CA GLN A 532 27.12 -11.25 -8.68
C GLN A 532 27.09 -9.91 -9.40
N ILE A 533 28.22 -9.19 -9.46
CA ILE A 533 28.31 -7.90 -10.15
C ILE A 533 28.44 -8.11 -11.66
N LEU A 534 29.25 -9.08 -12.09
CA LEU A 534 29.49 -9.33 -13.51
C LEU A 534 28.25 -9.95 -14.20
N ASN A 535 27.45 -10.75 -13.49
CA ASN A 535 26.20 -11.35 -14.00
C ASN A 535 25.00 -10.37 -13.95
N GLN A 536 25.21 -9.06 -14.04
CA GLN A 536 24.15 -8.05 -13.97
C GLN A 536 24.28 -7.05 -15.11
N THR A 537 24.21 -7.56 -16.34
CA THR A 537 24.31 -6.72 -17.54
C THR A 537 23.23 -5.63 -17.55
N PRO A 538 23.60 -4.34 -17.68
CA PRO A 538 22.62 -3.28 -17.82
C PRO A 538 21.86 -3.38 -19.14
N VAL A 539 20.53 -3.35 -19.09
CA VAL A 539 19.61 -3.33 -20.24
C VAL A 539 18.81 -2.03 -20.16
N VAL A 540 18.94 -1.15 -21.14
CA VAL A 540 18.53 0.26 -20.99
C VAL A 540 17.53 0.65 -22.08
N GLY A 541 16.34 1.11 -21.67
CA GLY A 541 15.36 1.71 -22.57
C GLY A 541 15.25 3.23 -22.39
N PHE A 542 14.52 3.91 -23.28
CA PHE A 542 14.20 5.33 -23.16
C PHE A 542 12.74 5.53 -22.72
N ASN A 543 12.52 6.11 -21.52
CA ASN A 543 11.17 6.26 -20.94
C ASN A 543 10.42 4.91 -20.80
N THR A 544 11.19 3.84 -20.66
CA THR A 544 10.68 2.48 -20.62
C THR A 544 9.84 2.18 -19.38
N GLY A 545 10.10 2.87 -18.27
CA GLY A 545 9.33 2.68 -17.04
C GLY A 545 7.92 3.21 -17.09
N SER A 546 7.68 4.20 -17.94
CA SER A 546 6.35 4.77 -18.14
C SER A 546 5.60 4.06 -19.28
N TYR A 547 6.30 3.57 -20.29
CA TYR A 547 5.69 3.01 -21.51
C TYR A 547 6.02 1.53 -21.73
N ASP A 548 7.19 1.16 -22.26
CA ASP A 548 7.44 -0.21 -22.76
C ASP A 548 7.22 -1.29 -21.69
N ILE A 549 7.69 -1.09 -20.46
CA ILE A 549 7.47 -2.08 -19.41
C ILE A 549 5.99 -2.21 -19.08
N ASN A 550 5.20 -1.13 -19.14
CA ASN A 550 3.76 -1.24 -18.97
C ASN A 550 3.07 -1.96 -20.14
N LEU A 551 3.64 -1.86 -21.34
CA LEU A 551 3.20 -2.55 -22.55
C LEU A 551 3.43 -4.06 -22.47
N ILE A 552 4.55 -4.51 -21.90
CA ILE A 552 4.94 -5.94 -21.87
C ILE A 552 4.90 -6.60 -20.50
N LYS A 553 4.52 -5.91 -19.42
CA LYS A 553 4.68 -6.42 -18.04
C LYS A 553 4.06 -7.80 -17.80
N ASN A 554 2.93 -8.09 -18.42
CA ASN A 554 2.21 -9.35 -18.18
C ASN A 554 3.06 -10.53 -18.70
N GLU A 555 3.59 -10.38 -19.91
CA GLU A 555 4.43 -11.36 -20.61
C GLU A 555 5.83 -11.38 -20.01
N LEU A 556 6.42 -10.22 -19.70
CA LEU A 556 7.76 -10.07 -19.15
C LEU A 556 7.97 -10.88 -17.88
N PHE A 557 7.07 -10.76 -16.89
CA PHE A 557 7.19 -11.53 -15.66
C PHE A 557 6.90 -13.02 -15.87
N SER A 558 6.04 -13.36 -16.83
CA SER A 558 5.79 -14.75 -17.21
C SER A 558 7.02 -15.41 -17.87
N VAL A 559 7.76 -14.67 -18.70
CA VAL A 559 8.92 -15.17 -19.44
C VAL A 559 10.17 -15.24 -18.57
N ILE A 560 10.42 -14.21 -17.74
CA ILE A 560 11.57 -14.20 -16.83
C ILE A 560 11.37 -15.23 -15.69
N GLY A 561 10.14 -15.40 -15.22
CA GLY A 561 9.83 -16.19 -14.04
C GLY A 561 10.12 -15.42 -12.75
N THR A 562 9.18 -15.45 -11.79
CA THR A 562 9.26 -14.66 -10.56
C THR A 562 10.46 -15.03 -9.68
N ASP A 563 10.90 -16.30 -9.71
CA ASP A 563 12.05 -16.78 -8.92
C ASP A 563 13.39 -16.23 -9.43
N ASN A 564 13.44 -15.74 -10.67
CA ASN A 564 14.64 -15.13 -11.26
C ASN A 564 14.75 -13.63 -10.99
N ILE A 565 13.76 -13.01 -10.33
CA ILE A 565 13.77 -11.59 -9.98
C ILE A 565 14.45 -11.40 -8.63
N LYS A 566 15.55 -10.63 -8.60
CA LYS A 566 16.27 -10.29 -7.37
C LYS A 566 15.63 -9.15 -6.61
N HIS A 567 15.28 -8.08 -7.31
CA HIS A 567 14.59 -6.92 -6.74
C HIS A 567 13.96 -6.07 -7.83
N ILE A 568 12.89 -5.36 -7.45
CA ILE A 568 12.21 -4.36 -8.27
C ILE A 568 12.20 -3.05 -7.48
N ILE A 569 12.69 -1.98 -8.09
CA ILE A 569 12.53 -0.63 -7.59
C ILE A 569 11.46 0.03 -8.45
N LYS A 570 10.32 0.37 -7.86
CA LYS A 570 9.25 1.14 -8.52
C LYS A 570 8.75 2.21 -7.55
N ASN A 571 9.01 3.47 -7.87
CA ASN A 571 8.42 4.64 -7.21
C ASN A 571 7.94 5.60 -8.31
N GLU A 572 7.19 6.66 -7.97
CA GLU A 572 6.54 7.58 -8.94
C GLU A 572 7.48 8.13 -10.02
N GLY A 573 8.80 8.20 -9.77
CA GLY A 573 9.80 8.68 -10.72
C GLY A 573 10.96 7.73 -11.06
N TYR A 574 10.96 6.48 -10.58
CA TYR A 574 12.07 5.54 -10.84
C TYR A 574 11.59 4.12 -11.06
N MET A 575 12.16 3.46 -12.08
CA MET A 575 11.99 2.03 -12.31
C MET A 575 13.35 1.35 -12.55
N ALA A 576 13.57 0.25 -11.86
CA ALA A 576 14.63 -0.71 -12.16
C ALA A 576 14.16 -2.14 -11.83
N ILE A 577 14.43 -3.08 -12.73
CA ILE A 577 14.10 -4.51 -12.54
C ILE A 577 15.40 -5.30 -12.66
N ALA A 578 15.82 -5.96 -11.58
CA ALA A 578 17.02 -6.79 -11.58
C ALA A 578 16.64 -8.27 -11.59
N SER A 579 17.10 -8.99 -12.62
CA SER A 579 17.01 -10.46 -12.70
C SER A 579 18.30 -11.10 -12.18
N ASN A 580 18.48 -12.40 -12.40
CA ASN A 580 19.74 -13.08 -12.11
C ASN A 580 20.89 -12.73 -13.06
N SER A 581 20.58 -12.41 -14.33
CA SER A 581 21.53 -12.22 -15.44
C SER A 581 21.65 -10.77 -15.94
N PHE A 582 20.62 -9.95 -15.75
CA PHE A 582 20.58 -8.58 -16.25
C PHE A 582 19.80 -7.64 -15.33
N LYS A 583 19.95 -6.33 -15.57
CA LYS A 583 19.26 -5.27 -14.86
C LYS A 583 18.64 -4.28 -15.86
N MET A 584 17.32 -4.27 -15.94
CA MET A 584 16.58 -3.31 -16.76
C MET A 584 16.55 -1.94 -16.07
N LEU A 585 16.92 -0.90 -16.82
CA LEU A 585 17.06 0.47 -16.39
C LEU A 585 16.37 1.40 -17.39
N ASP A 586 15.97 2.57 -16.90
CA ASP A 586 15.43 3.64 -17.74
C ASP A 586 16.41 4.81 -17.78
N ILE A 587 16.84 5.20 -18.99
CA ILE A 587 17.76 6.33 -19.15
C ILE A 587 17.15 7.66 -18.69
N ILE A 588 15.81 7.77 -18.64
CA ILE A 588 15.13 8.99 -18.19
C ILE A 588 15.50 9.33 -16.75
N ASN A 589 15.84 8.32 -15.94
CA ASN A 589 16.30 8.49 -14.56
C ASN A 589 17.67 9.17 -14.47
N TYR A 590 18.43 9.21 -15.57
CA TYR A 590 19.80 9.73 -15.65
C TYR A 590 19.87 11.10 -16.35
N VAL A 591 18.72 11.69 -16.70
CA VAL A 591 18.64 12.97 -17.41
C VAL A 591 17.59 13.88 -16.76
N PRO A 592 17.60 15.20 -17.05
CA PRO A 592 16.57 16.11 -16.55
C PRO A 592 15.16 15.71 -17.01
N ALA A 593 14.16 15.94 -16.16
CA ALA A 593 12.76 15.70 -16.48
C ALA A 593 12.33 16.44 -17.76
N GLY A 594 11.44 15.81 -18.55
CA GLY A 594 10.97 16.36 -19.83
C GLY A 594 11.98 16.29 -20.99
N THR A 595 13.10 15.57 -20.82
CA THR A 595 14.04 15.32 -21.92
C THR A 595 13.43 14.32 -22.90
N SER A 596 13.25 14.72 -24.17
CA SER A 596 12.84 13.81 -25.24
C SER A 596 14.04 13.04 -25.80
N TYR A 597 13.79 11.90 -26.45
CA TYR A 597 14.85 11.09 -27.07
C TYR A 597 15.68 11.90 -28.07
N ALA A 598 15.04 12.67 -28.95
CA ALA A 598 15.73 13.55 -29.89
C ALA A 598 16.64 14.59 -29.20
N LYS A 599 16.17 15.20 -28.10
CA LYS A 599 16.98 16.15 -27.32
C LYS A 599 18.16 15.45 -26.64
N TYR A 600 17.94 14.24 -26.14
CA TYR A 600 18.99 13.40 -25.56
C TYR A 600 20.08 13.09 -26.60
N LEU A 601 19.71 12.58 -27.78
CA LEU A 601 20.68 12.31 -28.85
C LEU A 601 21.44 13.56 -29.27
N ASN A 602 20.75 14.69 -29.50
CA ASN A 602 21.39 15.95 -29.89
C ASN A 602 22.43 16.41 -28.84
N THR A 603 22.10 16.27 -27.55
CA THR A 603 23.01 16.66 -26.45
C THR A 603 24.35 15.91 -26.50
N TYR A 604 24.34 14.62 -26.85
CA TYR A 604 25.54 13.77 -26.78
C TYR A 604 26.22 13.52 -28.13
N LEU A 605 25.48 13.58 -29.24
CA LEU A 605 25.95 13.26 -30.58
C LEU A 605 25.91 14.46 -31.53
N GLY A 606 25.21 15.54 -31.16
CA GLY A 606 24.89 16.65 -32.05
C GLY A 606 23.80 16.30 -33.05
N GLU A 607 23.46 17.28 -33.90
CA GLU A 607 22.47 17.09 -34.96
C GLU A 607 23.06 16.37 -36.17
N CYS A 608 22.18 15.80 -36.98
CA CYS A 608 22.53 15.31 -38.31
C CYS A 608 23.21 16.44 -39.11
N LYS A 609 24.41 16.18 -39.62
CA LYS A 609 25.20 17.14 -40.40
C LYS A 609 25.04 17.03 -41.92
N CYS A 610 24.24 16.08 -42.40
CA CYS A 610 24.05 15.90 -43.84
C CYS A 610 23.29 17.09 -44.42
N GLU A 611 23.78 17.60 -45.56
CA GLU A 611 23.21 18.74 -46.28
C GLU A 611 21.84 18.38 -46.86
N ASP A 612 21.73 17.20 -47.48
CA ASP A 612 20.46 16.65 -47.97
C ASP A 612 19.79 15.80 -46.88
N LYS A 613 18.78 16.37 -46.21
CA LYS A 613 17.96 15.67 -45.21
C LYS A 613 17.03 14.63 -45.82
N ILE A 614 16.65 14.77 -47.10
CA ILE A 614 15.74 13.84 -47.76
C ILE A 614 16.49 12.53 -48.05
N ARG A 615 17.73 12.62 -48.55
CA ARG A 615 18.56 11.46 -48.87
C ARG A 615 19.49 11.02 -47.73
N CYS A 616 19.29 11.49 -46.50
CA CYS A 616 20.14 11.09 -45.37
C CYS A 616 19.86 9.66 -44.92
N THR A 617 20.85 8.79 -45.04
CA THR A 617 20.88 7.43 -44.48
C THR A 617 21.53 7.37 -43.10
N CYS A 618 21.90 8.53 -42.55
CA CYS A 618 22.44 8.65 -41.22
C CYS A 618 21.42 8.24 -40.14
N GLU A 619 21.90 7.54 -39.11
CA GLU A 619 21.06 7.10 -37.99
C GLU A 619 20.54 8.26 -37.11
N LEU A 620 21.12 9.46 -37.22
CA LEU A 620 20.71 10.64 -36.45
C LEU A 620 19.52 11.40 -37.05
N SER A 621 19.13 11.09 -38.28
CA SER A 621 17.99 11.75 -38.90
C SER A 621 16.70 11.00 -38.57
N LYS A 622 15.75 11.71 -37.97
CA LYS A 622 14.50 11.16 -37.46
C LYS A 622 13.74 10.39 -38.56
N GLY A 623 13.28 9.18 -38.21
CA GLY A 623 12.35 8.41 -39.02
C GLY A 623 10.91 8.93 -38.87
N VAL A 624 10.04 8.53 -39.79
CA VAL A 624 8.61 8.82 -39.73
C VAL A 624 7.86 7.51 -39.96
N PHE A 625 6.87 7.22 -39.11
CA PHE A 625 6.12 5.96 -39.14
C PHE A 625 4.60 6.22 -39.08
N PRO A 626 3.77 5.48 -39.83
CA PRO A 626 2.34 5.75 -39.93
C PRO A 626 1.54 5.04 -38.83
N TYR A 627 1.70 5.45 -37.57
CA TYR A 627 1.13 4.79 -36.39
C TYR A 627 -0.36 4.49 -36.50
N GLU A 628 -1.17 5.48 -36.89
CA GLU A 628 -2.62 5.35 -37.00
C GLU A 628 -3.09 4.45 -38.15
N TYR A 629 -2.20 4.12 -39.10
CA TYR A 629 -2.47 3.16 -40.18
C TYR A 629 -2.21 1.71 -39.74
N ILE A 630 -1.32 1.50 -38.76
CA ILE A 630 -0.95 0.17 -38.28
C ILE A 630 -1.93 -0.30 -37.19
N THR A 631 -3.12 -0.75 -37.62
CA THR A 631 -4.21 -1.17 -36.73
C THR A 631 -4.29 -2.68 -36.48
N SER A 632 -3.59 -3.48 -37.27
CA SER A 632 -3.49 -4.94 -37.11
C SER A 632 -2.15 -5.45 -37.63
N PHE A 633 -1.79 -6.68 -37.28
CA PHE A 633 -0.56 -7.31 -37.75
C PHE A 633 -0.54 -7.52 -39.27
N ASP A 634 -1.68 -7.84 -39.87
CA ASP A 634 -1.82 -8.04 -41.32
C ASP A 634 -1.39 -6.83 -42.16
N VAL A 635 -1.60 -5.61 -41.65
CA VAL A 635 -1.18 -4.37 -42.33
C VAL A 635 0.33 -4.38 -42.57
N LEU A 636 1.12 -4.99 -41.68
CA LEU A 636 2.58 -5.07 -41.85
C LEU A 636 2.99 -5.91 -43.08
N ASN A 637 2.12 -6.81 -43.55
CA ASN A 637 2.38 -7.64 -44.73
C ASN A 637 2.06 -6.92 -46.06
N GLU A 638 1.47 -5.73 -46.02
CA GLU A 638 1.20 -4.94 -47.22
C GLU A 638 2.49 -4.59 -47.97
N THR A 639 2.46 -4.72 -49.30
CA THR A 639 3.64 -4.60 -50.16
C THR A 639 3.82 -3.22 -50.80
N LYS A 640 2.96 -2.26 -50.46
CA LYS A 640 2.98 -0.91 -51.00
C LYS A 640 3.32 0.07 -49.88
N LEU A 641 4.08 1.10 -50.22
CA LEU A 641 4.33 2.20 -49.31
C LEU A 641 3.00 2.91 -48.98
N PRO A 642 2.68 3.14 -47.69
CA PRO A 642 1.46 3.85 -47.30
C PRO A 642 1.38 5.24 -47.93
N PRO A 643 0.19 5.68 -48.36
CA PRO A 643 0.02 7.02 -48.91
C PRO A 643 0.33 8.09 -47.84
N LYS A 644 0.72 9.30 -48.25
CA LYS A 644 1.04 10.41 -47.33
C LYS A 644 -0.05 10.66 -46.26
N SER A 645 -1.33 10.50 -46.62
CA SER A 645 -2.46 10.65 -45.70
C SER A 645 -2.48 9.65 -44.54
N ALA A 646 -1.84 8.49 -44.69
CA ALA A 646 -1.73 7.47 -43.66
C ALA A 646 -0.81 7.88 -42.49
N PHE A 647 -0.02 8.94 -42.67
CA PHE A 647 0.91 9.46 -41.66
C PHE A 647 0.32 10.61 -40.82
N TYR A 648 -1.00 10.82 -40.87
CA TYR A 648 -1.66 11.85 -40.06
C TYR A 648 -1.66 11.46 -38.58
N SER A 649 -1.09 12.31 -37.73
CA SER A 649 -1.09 12.09 -36.28
C SER A 649 -2.34 12.67 -35.64
N LYS A 650 -3.20 11.83 -35.05
CA LYS A 650 -4.37 12.26 -34.27
C LYS A 650 -3.95 12.96 -32.98
N LEU A 651 -2.86 12.50 -32.35
CA LEU A 651 -2.34 13.07 -31.11
C LEU A 651 -1.86 14.51 -31.29
N ARG A 652 -1.21 14.81 -32.43
CA ARG A 652 -0.69 16.15 -32.74
C ARG A 652 -1.62 16.99 -33.60
N CYS A 653 -2.67 16.37 -34.15
CA CYS A 653 -3.57 16.97 -35.14
C CYS A 653 -2.83 17.55 -36.36
N THR A 654 -1.83 16.85 -36.87
CA THR A 654 -0.95 17.34 -37.95
C THR A 654 -0.60 16.25 -38.96
N ASN A 655 -0.50 16.64 -40.23
CA ASN A 655 0.11 15.82 -41.29
C ASN A 655 1.64 15.98 -41.30
N ILE A 656 2.32 15.00 -41.88
CA ILE A 656 3.73 15.11 -42.23
C ILE A 656 3.94 16.08 -43.41
N THR A 657 5.12 16.66 -43.49
CA THR A 657 5.54 17.55 -44.57
C THR A 657 5.81 16.79 -45.88
N ASP A 658 5.87 17.50 -47.00
CA ASP A 658 6.22 16.90 -48.29
C ASP A 658 7.65 16.33 -48.29
N ASP A 659 8.58 17.00 -47.63
CA ASP A 659 9.98 16.56 -47.58
C ASP A 659 10.18 15.35 -46.66
N GLU A 660 9.42 15.24 -45.56
CA GLU A 660 9.36 14.02 -44.74
C GLU A 660 8.82 12.84 -45.55
N TYR A 661 7.77 13.04 -46.37
CA TYR A 661 7.24 11.96 -47.20
C TYR A 661 8.22 11.56 -48.31
N LYS A 662 8.89 12.52 -48.98
CA LYS A 662 9.97 12.22 -49.95
C LYS A 662 11.10 11.42 -49.31
N ARG A 663 11.44 11.70 -48.05
CA ARG A 663 12.43 10.92 -47.29
C ARG A 663 11.97 9.48 -47.10
N VAL A 664 10.71 9.26 -46.73
CA VAL A 664 10.12 7.91 -46.61
C VAL A 664 10.17 7.16 -47.95
N GLN A 665 9.82 7.83 -49.06
CA GLN A 665 9.93 7.25 -50.41
C GLN A 665 11.37 6.86 -50.76
N PHE A 666 12.33 7.76 -50.47
CA PHE A 666 13.73 7.50 -50.68
C PHE A 666 14.23 6.29 -49.90
N VAL A 667 13.93 6.18 -48.59
CA VAL A 667 14.41 5.04 -47.79
C VAL A 667 13.74 3.73 -48.19
N TRP A 668 12.46 3.76 -48.59
CA TRP A 668 11.76 2.60 -49.11
C TRP A 668 12.46 2.03 -50.35
N GLU A 669 12.83 2.90 -51.29
CA GLU A 669 13.56 2.51 -52.50
C GLU A 669 15.02 2.15 -52.22
N HIS A 670 15.72 2.94 -51.42
CA HIS A 670 17.14 2.79 -51.11
C HIS A 670 17.44 1.46 -50.41
N TYR A 671 16.61 1.08 -49.42
CA TYR A 671 16.74 -0.18 -48.69
C TYR A 671 15.97 -1.33 -49.36
N GLN A 672 15.37 -1.12 -50.54
CA GLN A 672 14.63 -2.12 -51.31
C GLN A 672 13.54 -2.82 -50.47
N MET A 673 12.80 -2.04 -49.69
CA MET A 673 11.75 -2.53 -48.80
C MET A 673 10.62 -3.16 -49.62
N LYS A 674 10.16 -4.35 -49.19
CA LYS A 674 9.11 -5.10 -49.88
C LYS A 674 7.77 -5.00 -49.17
N THR A 675 7.80 -4.74 -47.87
CA THR A 675 6.63 -4.73 -46.99
C THR A 675 6.67 -3.59 -45.99
N ILE A 676 5.52 -3.22 -45.42
CA ILE A 676 5.46 -2.26 -44.31
C ILE A 676 6.26 -2.78 -43.09
N LYS A 677 6.35 -4.11 -42.90
CA LYS A 677 7.22 -4.73 -41.90
C LYS A 677 8.70 -4.33 -42.05
N ASP A 678 9.21 -4.23 -43.28
CA ASP A 678 10.59 -3.79 -43.52
C ASP A 678 10.79 -2.33 -43.10
N LEU A 679 9.77 -1.49 -43.34
CA LEU A 679 9.76 -0.09 -42.90
C LEU A 679 9.71 0.02 -41.37
N LEU A 680 8.91 -0.82 -40.69
CA LEU A 680 8.86 -0.91 -39.22
C LEU A 680 10.21 -1.30 -38.64
N ILE A 681 10.84 -2.35 -39.17
CA ILE A 681 12.17 -2.82 -38.73
C ILE A 681 13.20 -1.70 -38.89
N TRP A 682 13.23 -1.04 -40.05
CA TRP A 682 14.13 0.09 -40.28
C TRP A 682 13.88 1.22 -39.28
N TYR A 683 12.61 1.59 -39.07
CA TYR A 683 12.23 2.67 -38.17
C TYR A 683 12.66 2.38 -36.72
N ASN A 684 12.30 1.22 -36.17
CA ASN A 684 12.59 0.85 -34.79
C ASN A 684 14.11 0.66 -34.56
N ASN A 685 14.87 0.22 -35.58
CA ASN A 685 16.34 0.16 -35.51
C ASN A 685 17.01 1.54 -35.32
N LEU A 686 16.39 2.63 -35.79
CA LEU A 686 16.92 3.99 -35.62
C LEU A 686 16.94 4.44 -34.15
N ASP A 687 16.12 3.83 -33.30
CA ASP A 687 16.00 4.19 -31.89
C ASP A 687 17.00 3.43 -30.98
N VAL A 688 17.78 2.48 -31.51
CA VAL A 688 18.79 1.74 -30.74
C VAL A 688 20.24 2.01 -31.15
N GLY A 689 20.52 2.23 -32.45
CA GLY A 689 21.89 2.44 -32.94
C GLY A 689 22.57 3.71 -32.37
N PRO A 690 22.00 4.91 -32.58
CA PRO A 690 22.45 6.14 -31.94
C PRO A 690 22.42 6.08 -30.42
N PHE A 691 21.48 5.33 -29.85
CA PHE A 691 21.30 5.27 -28.41
C PHE A 691 22.52 4.70 -27.70
N ILE A 692 23.13 3.63 -28.24
CA ILE A 692 24.40 3.09 -27.76
C ILE A 692 25.49 4.18 -27.72
N LYS A 693 25.64 4.92 -28.83
CA LYS A 693 26.67 5.97 -28.96
C LYS A 693 26.43 7.10 -27.96
N ALA A 694 25.18 7.51 -27.76
CA ALA A 694 24.82 8.56 -26.81
C ALA A 694 25.10 8.13 -25.37
N ILE A 695 24.71 6.91 -24.98
CA ILE A 695 25.01 6.37 -23.65
C ILE A 695 26.53 6.28 -23.44
N GLN A 696 27.31 5.80 -24.41
CA GLN A 696 28.77 5.76 -24.29
C GLN A 696 29.35 7.15 -23.99
N LYS A 697 28.91 8.20 -24.71
CA LYS A 697 29.32 9.59 -24.45
C LYS A 697 28.90 10.09 -23.06
N GLN A 698 27.69 9.76 -22.62
CA GLN A 698 27.22 10.10 -21.27
C GLN A 698 28.06 9.42 -20.18
N ARG A 699 28.39 8.13 -20.36
CA ARG A 699 29.23 7.37 -19.41
C ARG A 699 30.62 7.99 -19.25
N GLU A 700 31.23 8.45 -20.34
CA GLU A 700 32.53 9.16 -20.28
C GLU A 700 32.49 10.42 -19.40
N LEU A 701 31.34 11.08 -19.25
CA LEU A 701 31.21 12.21 -18.32
C LEU A 701 31.30 11.76 -16.86
N PHE A 702 30.62 10.65 -16.51
CA PHE A 702 30.63 10.13 -15.14
C PHE A 702 31.97 9.49 -14.76
N LYS A 703 32.71 8.93 -15.74
CA LYS A 703 34.09 8.46 -15.52
C LYS A 703 35.04 9.57 -15.04
N ARG A 704 34.78 10.84 -15.39
CA ARG A 704 35.56 11.99 -14.85
C ARG A 704 35.42 12.15 -13.34
N PHE A 705 34.33 11.66 -12.77
CA PHE A 705 34.09 11.61 -11.33
C PHE A 705 34.42 10.25 -10.71
N ASP A 706 35.10 9.37 -11.47
CA ASP A 706 35.47 8.02 -11.04
C ASP A 706 34.23 7.20 -10.64
N LEU A 707 33.15 7.30 -11.44
CA LEU A 707 31.87 6.60 -11.21
C LEU A 707 31.47 5.80 -12.46
N ASP A 708 31.01 4.57 -12.23
CA ASP A 708 30.32 3.80 -13.25
C ASP A 708 28.83 4.16 -13.25
N MET A 709 28.35 4.78 -14.32
CA MET A 709 26.99 5.31 -14.42
C MET A 709 25.88 4.32 -14.01
N PHE A 710 25.93 3.06 -14.47
CA PHE A 710 24.84 2.09 -14.26
C PHE A 710 25.04 1.21 -13.03
N TYR A 711 26.29 1.06 -12.58
CA TYR A 711 26.61 0.29 -11.40
C TYR A 711 26.56 1.13 -10.13
N ASP A 712 27.11 2.35 -10.15
CA ASP A 712 27.19 3.21 -8.98
C ASP A 712 25.87 3.92 -8.66
N GLY A 713 24.92 3.99 -9.58
CA GLY A 713 23.61 4.61 -9.33
C GLY A 713 22.53 4.03 -10.22
N VAL A 714 21.28 4.20 -9.81
CA VAL A 714 20.08 3.92 -10.63
C VAL A 714 19.44 5.20 -11.19
N SER A 715 20.04 6.35 -10.89
CA SER A 715 19.53 7.67 -11.27
C SER A 715 20.61 8.76 -11.18
N LEU A 716 20.36 9.88 -11.87
CA LEU A 716 21.20 11.07 -11.84
C LEU A 716 21.31 11.67 -10.43
N PRO A 717 20.25 11.80 -9.61
CA PRO A 717 20.39 12.25 -8.23
C PRO A 717 21.30 11.35 -7.38
N GLY A 718 21.18 10.02 -7.52
CA GLY A 718 22.04 9.08 -6.80
C GLY A 718 23.52 9.17 -7.21
N LEU A 719 23.79 9.37 -8.50
CA LEU A 719 25.15 9.63 -8.98
C LEU A 719 25.65 11.00 -8.50
N SER A 720 24.81 12.03 -8.55
CA SER A 720 25.14 13.40 -8.14
C SER A 720 25.48 13.47 -6.65
N GLU A 721 24.75 12.73 -5.81
CA GLU A 721 25.05 12.57 -4.39
C GLU A 721 26.45 11.98 -4.19
N LYS A 722 26.80 10.93 -4.93
CA LYS A 722 28.14 10.34 -4.88
C LYS A 722 29.24 11.33 -5.29
N VAL A 723 28.99 12.11 -6.35
CA VAL A 723 29.93 13.17 -6.79
C VAL A 723 30.12 14.22 -5.69
N MET A 724 29.01 14.69 -5.10
CA MET A 724 29.04 15.70 -4.04
C MET A 724 29.92 15.24 -2.87
N TYR A 725 29.72 14.02 -2.35
CA TYR A 725 30.51 13.53 -1.23
C TYR A 725 31.98 13.18 -1.57
N LYS A 726 32.30 12.94 -2.85
CA LYS A 726 33.69 12.69 -3.31
C LYS A 726 34.50 13.98 -3.53
N THR A 727 33.85 15.07 -3.95
CA THR A 727 34.53 16.31 -4.38
C THR A 727 34.84 17.28 -3.24
N GLN A 728 34.41 16.95 -2.04
CA GLN A 728 34.29 17.91 -0.96
C GLN A 728 35.23 17.49 0.18
N GLU A 729 36.31 18.25 0.38
CA GLU A 729 36.91 18.40 1.73
C GLU A 729 35.90 19.18 2.56
N LEU A 730 34.81 18.51 2.97
CA LEU A 730 33.71 19.13 3.68
C LEU A 730 34.19 19.65 5.04
N ILE A 731 34.25 20.97 5.15
CA ILE A 731 34.43 21.68 6.41
C ILE A 731 33.23 21.32 7.30
N PHE A 732 33.51 20.86 8.52
CA PHE A 732 32.45 20.56 9.49
C PHE A 732 31.46 21.74 9.58
N PRO A 733 30.14 21.49 9.52
CA PRO A 733 29.18 22.55 9.74
C PRO A 733 29.45 23.17 11.12
N SER A 734 29.46 24.50 11.16
CA SER A 734 29.63 25.25 12.40
C SER A 734 28.67 24.72 13.46
N LYS A 735 29.16 24.46 14.67
CA LYS A 735 28.31 24.09 15.83
C LYS A 735 27.35 25.22 16.24
N LYS A 736 27.49 26.40 15.64
CA LYS A 736 26.51 27.48 15.81
C LYS A 736 25.24 27.12 15.02
N PRO A 737 24.05 27.13 15.65
CA PRO A 737 22.81 26.95 14.90
C PRO A 737 22.75 27.95 13.75
N GLY A 738 22.55 27.44 12.53
CA GLY A 738 22.33 28.28 11.36
C GLY A 738 21.10 29.15 11.58
N LYS A 739 21.10 30.37 11.03
CA LYS A 739 19.85 31.13 10.94
C LYS A 739 18.83 30.27 10.18
N PRO A 740 17.56 30.19 10.64
CA PRO A 740 16.50 29.54 9.88
C PRO A 740 16.54 30.03 8.44
N PHE A 741 16.45 29.11 7.48
CA PHE A 741 16.42 29.47 6.08
C PHE A 741 15.18 30.34 5.83
N ASP A 742 15.42 31.62 5.54
CA ASP A 742 14.37 32.55 5.20
C ASP A 742 14.13 32.44 3.69
N PHE A 743 13.01 31.83 3.32
CA PHE A 743 12.70 31.55 1.92
C PHE A 743 12.60 32.88 1.17
N PRO A 744 13.38 33.14 0.11
CA PRO A 744 13.35 34.43 -0.57
C PRO A 744 11.93 34.71 -1.08
N GLU A 745 11.30 35.77 -0.59
CA GLU A 745 9.92 36.13 -0.91
C GLU A 745 9.67 36.21 -2.41
N LYS A 746 10.67 36.71 -3.16
CA LYS A 746 10.63 36.77 -4.63
C LYS A 746 10.48 35.39 -5.29
N ARG A 747 11.06 34.33 -4.70
CA ARG A 747 10.95 32.96 -5.20
C ARG A 747 9.62 32.32 -4.79
N TYR A 748 9.14 32.61 -3.58
CA TYR A 748 7.82 32.18 -3.11
C TYR A 748 6.69 32.78 -3.98
N LEU A 749 6.77 34.08 -4.26
CA LEU A 749 5.87 34.78 -5.19
C LEU A 749 5.98 34.24 -6.62
N GLY A 750 7.17 33.78 -7.04
CA GLY A 750 7.36 33.11 -8.31
C GLY A 750 6.56 31.81 -8.42
N TYR A 751 6.54 30.98 -7.37
CA TYR A 751 5.75 29.75 -7.34
C TYR A 751 4.24 30.04 -7.35
N ILE A 752 3.78 31.05 -6.59
CA ILE A 752 2.37 31.46 -6.61
C ILE A 752 1.95 31.88 -8.02
N LYS A 753 2.77 32.68 -8.69
CA LYS A 753 2.50 33.14 -10.05
C LYS A 753 2.49 31.97 -11.05
N GLN A 754 3.39 31.01 -10.88
CA GLN A 754 3.46 29.81 -11.72
C GLN A 754 2.23 28.91 -11.53
N ASP A 755 1.73 28.78 -10.30
CA ASP A 755 0.48 28.07 -9.99
C ASP A 755 -0.76 28.81 -10.53
N GLU A 756 -0.78 30.14 -10.50
CA GLU A 756 -1.84 30.96 -11.11
C GLU A 756 -1.86 30.83 -12.64
N GLU A 757 -0.69 30.79 -13.28
CA GLU A 757 -0.53 30.58 -14.72
C GLU A 757 -0.87 29.14 -15.16
N ALA A 758 -0.71 28.16 -14.26
CA ALA A 758 -0.99 26.75 -14.53
C ALA A 758 -2.48 26.37 -14.36
N LYS A 759 -3.32 27.24 -13.80
CA LYS A 759 -4.77 27.01 -13.73
C LYS A 759 -5.40 27.15 -15.13
N PRO A 760 -6.08 26.11 -15.65
CA PRO A 760 -6.73 26.21 -16.96
C PRO A 760 -7.82 27.29 -16.92
N LYS A 761 -7.83 28.15 -17.94
CA LYS A 761 -8.86 29.17 -18.16
C LYS A 761 -10.21 28.55 -18.52
#